data_AF-A0A2E0PQ10-F1
#
_entry.id   AF-A0A2E0PQ10-F1
#
_cell.length_a   1.000
_cell.length_b   1.000
_cell.length_c   1.000
_cell.angle_alpha   90.00
_cell.angle_beta   90.00
_cell.angle_gamma   90.00
#
_symmetry.space_group_name_H-M   'P 1'
#
loop_
_entity.id
_entity.type
_entity.pdbx_description
1 polymer ?
#
loop_
_entity_poly.entity_id
_entity_poly.type
_entity_poly.pdbx_seq_one_letter_code
_entity_poly.pdbx_strand_id
1 'polypeptide(L)'
;YLPQFDIPAGPIGEFFGQPIISWNAGWWGALITGIPVTILALPPFILGKREKRGVEDPWFASAGAAYLAHVWFISVFAINIFLELYAQNRTDYCWANSHGSFMCGTQAPWTAEVFNAIPWILTGVFIFVILYFSVRKFLLGPMGSRLTPFLGRQIAVGSLITTVLLCTVTWPMYENGFWNQRGLGTMGFWEYQYDAKIEELDGIRGQPSDTLVHVESGNVWDDWKGECLPYEATSNLDAWDSMHEGDEYADWCVLPAVHWVNWGIYQPTRADIIDFSGANGHADTQTGRNIGADEIIYDGLEDGSPILSEHASSFLVEDLGMDKVPTDVGCNFRTTVRGAGTHMQSLALTDSAGDLVWSNDGVTCDSTTLYLDAGSTYTITFGLSTEGVNDSVTMISDYSAVSYQPLLLAADGTALMRSEVSLSTEELSTMSVNNPTFQKNPKSLDAKLIYSLFIPCLGVGALVFMMMRSMARGYEWEMNKCYGCDLCDDACPVRLFNAGDKLNIIYNTWNNEDDGVPLYSCLTCTACTNACPQLVDYDSYIDIRRNLVVGGPPATEIPHTVLQAVLAAEAEEDADESFIPVEEYPLDSSVGYYPGCVDYIDQEMVFSHLNKGEMDLGDTTTSAFTIFKEMGEEVTYLGRDFLKCCGHDQKWQGMTEVFEKLKAYNQKKLGESGIETLVTSCAECFRTFAMDYELDDMKVMHTTEFLVEKGFDMSLKTDDEVTVTYHDPCRLGRQMNIYDEPRDLVNSVDGVSMVEMEHTGEDALCCGVSSMMSCNENSRALRVQRFDEVRATGADIMLTTCPKCVAHFECLKFEGDPRYDFEILDVVSFLARQINESK
;
A
#
# COMPACT_ATOMS: atom_id res chain seq x y z
N TYR A 1 -20.93 9.19 15.44
CA TYR A 1 -22.21 8.78 14.84
C TYR A 1 -21.88 7.72 13.80
N LEU A 2 -22.07 6.43 14.11
CA LEU A 2 -22.01 5.37 13.09
C LEU A 2 -23.40 5.33 12.44
N PRO A 3 -23.51 5.10 11.11
CA PRO A 3 -24.80 5.13 10.45
C PRO A 3 -25.74 4.11 11.12
N GLN A 4 -26.89 4.62 11.56
CA GLN A 4 -27.91 3.84 12.24
C GLN A 4 -28.81 3.24 11.19
N PHE A 5 -28.87 1.91 11.15
CA PHE A 5 -29.72 1.20 10.20
C PHE A 5 -30.84 0.49 10.93
N ASP A 6 -32.04 0.70 10.43
CA ASP A 6 -33.25 0.08 10.91
C ASP A 6 -33.54 -1.14 10.03
N ILE A 7 -33.29 -2.33 10.58
CA ILE A 7 -33.52 -3.59 9.88
C ILE A 7 -34.89 -4.13 10.25
N PRO A 8 -35.80 -4.41 9.29
CA PRO A 8 -37.07 -5.04 9.59
C PRO A 8 -36.82 -6.41 10.22
N ALA A 9 -37.29 -6.59 11.46
CA ALA A 9 -37.00 -7.76 12.28
C ALA A 9 -37.88 -8.99 11.94
N GLY A 10 -38.79 -8.83 10.96
CA GLY A 10 -39.67 -9.89 10.48
C GLY A 10 -40.54 -10.49 11.59
N PRO A 11 -40.87 -11.79 11.54
CA PRO A 11 -41.73 -12.45 12.53
C PRO A 11 -41.20 -12.40 13.97
N ILE A 12 -39.88 -12.26 14.13
CA ILE A 12 -39.22 -12.13 15.43
C ILE A 12 -39.49 -10.74 16.03
N GLY A 13 -39.51 -9.69 15.20
CA GLY A 13 -39.84 -8.33 15.62
C GLY A 13 -41.28 -8.16 16.09
N GLU A 14 -42.24 -8.74 15.36
CA GLU A 14 -43.65 -8.75 15.76
C GLU A 14 -43.87 -9.45 17.10
N PHE A 15 -43.09 -10.51 17.38
CA PHE A 15 -43.15 -11.22 18.66
C PHE A 15 -42.68 -10.37 19.85
N PHE A 16 -41.70 -9.48 19.64
CA PHE A 16 -41.17 -8.60 20.69
C PHE A 16 -41.76 -7.17 20.67
N GLY A 17 -42.75 -6.90 19.82
CA GLY A 17 -43.35 -5.57 19.69
C GLY A 17 -42.39 -4.51 19.12
N GLN A 18 -41.32 -4.93 18.46
CA GLN A 18 -40.37 -4.05 17.77
C GLN A 18 -40.22 -4.51 16.32
N PRO A 19 -40.97 -3.91 15.38
CA PRO A 19 -40.94 -4.32 13.97
C PRO A 19 -39.58 -4.10 13.30
N ILE A 20 -38.70 -3.34 13.95
CA ILE A 20 -37.41 -2.89 13.46
C ILE A 20 -36.36 -3.12 14.56
N ILE A 21 -35.20 -3.65 14.18
CA ILE A 21 -33.99 -3.65 15.01
C ILE A 21 -33.08 -2.52 14.52
N SER A 22 -32.84 -1.53 15.36
CA SER A 22 -31.90 -0.45 15.08
C SER A 22 -30.47 -0.87 15.40
N TRP A 23 -29.64 -1.02 14.37
CA TRP A 23 -28.19 -1.19 14.49
C TRP A 23 -27.55 0.15 14.84
N ASN A 24 -27.35 0.38 16.13
CA ASN A 24 -26.71 1.57 16.66
C ASN A 24 -25.18 1.42 16.74
N ALA A 25 -24.50 2.49 17.13
CA ALA A 25 -23.04 2.53 17.29
C ALA A 25 -22.48 1.44 18.23
N GLY A 26 -23.28 0.97 19.21
CA GLY A 26 -22.90 -0.12 20.12
C GLY A 26 -22.88 -1.49 19.45
N TRP A 27 -23.84 -1.77 18.57
CA TRP A 27 -23.86 -2.99 17.73
C TRP A 27 -22.68 -3.02 16.77
N TRP A 28 -22.39 -1.88 16.13
CA TRP A 28 -21.20 -1.74 15.30
C TRP A 28 -19.92 -1.98 16.11
N GLY A 29 -19.77 -1.34 17.29
CA GLY A 29 -18.62 -1.57 18.16
C GLY A 29 -18.42 -3.03 18.54
N ALA A 30 -19.50 -3.74 18.87
CA ALA A 30 -19.46 -5.16 19.22
C ALA A 30 -19.17 -6.09 18.03
N LEU A 31 -19.72 -5.80 16.85
CA LEU A 31 -19.47 -6.60 15.64
C LEU A 31 -18.03 -6.41 15.12
N ILE A 32 -17.54 -5.16 15.14
CA ILE A 32 -16.21 -4.75 14.68
C ILE A 32 -15.10 -5.29 15.58
N THR A 33 -15.29 -5.27 16.90
CA THR A 33 -14.29 -5.79 17.85
C THR A 33 -14.46 -7.28 18.11
N GLY A 34 -15.69 -7.80 18.10
CA GLY A 34 -15.99 -9.18 18.50
C GLY A 34 -15.73 -10.21 17.41
N ILE A 35 -16.23 -10.03 16.18
CA ILE A 35 -16.16 -11.07 15.14
C ILE A 35 -14.72 -11.29 14.64
N PRO A 36 -13.92 -10.25 14.32
CA PRO A 36 -12.56 -10.44 13.83
C PRO A 36 -11.57 -10.90 14.90
N VAL A 37 -11.69 -10.41 16.15
CA VAL A 37 -10.88 -10.90 17.27
C VAL A 37 -11.17 -12.38 17.53
N THR A 38 -12.43 -12.80 17.38
CA THR A 38 -12.77 -14.23 17.46
C THR A 38 -12.12 -15.03 16.32
N ILE A 39 -12.11 -14.52 15.08
CA ILE A 39 -11.45 -15.17 13.93
C ILE A 39 -9.92 -15.22 14.07
N LEU A 40 -9.29 -14.18 14.63
CA LEU A 40 -7.85 -14.15 14.91
C LEU A 40 -7.46 -15.01 16.12
N ALA A 41 -8.38 -15.19 17.08
CA ALA A 41 -8.16 -16.03 18.27
C ALA A 41 -8.49 -17.51 18.06
N LEU A 42 -9.27 -17.89 17.04
CA LEU A 42 -9.69 -19.28 16.76
C LEU A 42 -8.57 -20.25 16.29
N PRO A 43 -7.58 -19.85 15.45
CA PRO A 43 -6.55 -20.73 14.92
C PRO A 43 -5.68 -21.45 15.98
N PRO A 44 -5.20 -20.80 17.06
CA PRO A 44 -4.41 -21.49 18.09
C PRO A 44 -5.19 -22.60 18.83
N PHE A 45 -6.52 -22.55 18.83
CA PHE A 45 -7.36 -23.55 19.51
C PHE A 45 -7.83 -24.69 18.59
N ILE A 46 -7.86 -24.51 17.27
CA ILE A 46 -8.37 -25.53 16.33
C ILE A 46 -7.24 -26.28 15.61
N LEU A 47 -6.10 -25.64 15.31
CA LEU A 47 -5.11 -26.20 14.38
C LEU A 47 -3.85 -26.79 15.04
N GLY A 48 -3.64 -26.62 16.34
CA GLY A 48 -2.60 -27.33 17.11
C GLY A 48 -1.15 -27.22 16.57
N LYS A 49 -0.85 -26.22 15.74
CA LYS A 49 0.47 -26.02 15.12
C LYS A 49 1.12 -24.74 15.69
N ARG A 50 2.45 -24.77 15.84
CA ARG A 50 3.27 -23.58 16.14
C ARG A 50 2.93 -22.44 15.17
N GLU A 51 3.04 -21.20 15.66
CA GLU A 51 2.89 -19.99 14.84
C GLU A 51 3.79 -20.08 13.59
N LYS A 52 3.16 -20.18 12.42
CA LYS A 52 3.83 -20.10 11.13
C LYS A 52 4.08 -18.63 10.80
N ARG A 53 5.25 -18.29 10.26
CA ARG A 53 5.56 -16.90 9.88
C ARG A 53 4.73 -16.47 8.68
N GLY A 54 4.51 -15.17 8.51
CA GLY A 54 3.69 -14.64 7.41
C GLY A 54 4.15 -15.00 5.99
N VAL A 55 5.44 -15.33 5.80
CA VAL A 55 6.00 -15.82 4.52
C VAL A 55 5.64 -17.30 4.29
N GLU A 56 5.54 -18.06 5.37
CA GLU A 56 5.18 -19.50 5.35
C GLU A 56 3.68 -19.72 5.19
N ASP A 57 2.86 -18.75 5.63
CA ASP A 57 1.43 -18.69 5.37
C ASP A 57 1.02 -17.28 4.89
N PRO A 58 1.18 -16.99 3.58
CA PRO A 58 0.82 -15.70 2.99
C PRO A 58 -0.65 -15.34 3.20
N TRP A 59 -1.54 -16.33 3.36
CA TRP A 59 -2.96 -16.11 3.60
C TRP A 59 -3.21 -15.53 4.99
N PHE A 60 -2.51 -16.02 6.01
CA PHE A 60 -2.63 -15.51 7.38
C PHE A 60 -2.15 -14.05 7.49
N ALA A 61 -0.99 -13.73 6.90
CA ALA A 61 -0.47 -12.36 6.87
C ALA A 61 -1.42 -11.40 6.13
N SER A 62 -1.99 -11.86 5.02
CA SER A 62 -2.96 -11.08 4.24
C SER A 62 -4.25 -10.82 5.00
N ALA A 63 -4.74 -11.80 5.77
CA ALA A 63 -5.90 -11.64 6.63
C ALA A 63 -5.64 -10.64 7.77
N GLY A 64 -4.46 -10.69 8.40
CA GLY A 64 -4.04 -9.70 9.40
C GLY A 64 -3.94 -8.28 8.84
N ALA A 65 -3.37 -8.12 7.64
CA ALA A 65 -3.29 -6.82 6.97
C ALA A 65 -4.67 -6.28 6.55
N ALA A 66 -5.55 -7.14 6.03
CA ALA A 66 -6.92 -6.75 5.72
C ALA A 66 -7.70 -6.32 6.97
N TYR A 67 -7.42 -6.93 8.13
CA TYR A 67 -7.99 -6.54 9.41
C TYR A 67 -7.47 -5.17 9.89
N LEU A 68 -6.16 -4.93 9.86
CA LEU A 68 -5.59 -3.63 10.21
C LEU A 68 -6.12 -2.53 9.28
N ALA A 69 -6.27 -2.83 7.98
CA ALA A 69 -6.92 -1.93 7.03
C ALA A 69 -8.38 -1.67 7.42
N HIS A 70 -9.17 -2.69 7.78
CA HIS A 70 -10.54 -2.49 8.29
C HIS A 70 -10.55 -1.54 9.49
N VAL A 71 -9.70 -1.77 10.49
CA VAL A 71 -9.63 -0.92 11.69
C VAL A 71 -9.25 0.52 11.32
N TRP A 72 -8.30 0.70 10.42
CA TRP A 72 -7.87 2.02 9.94
C TRP A 72 -8.97 2.74 9.15
N PHE A 73 -9.60 2.08 8.18
CA PHE A 73 -10.71 2.63 7.39
C PHE A 73 -11.88 3.01 8.29
N ILE A 74 -12.23 2.18 9.27
CA ILE A 74 -13.24 2.51 10.29
C ILE A 74 -12.82 3.74 11.07
N SER A 75 -11.57 3.82 11.54
CA SER A 75 -11.10 4.92 12.37
C SER A 75 -11.04 6.24 11.63
N VAL A 76 -10.66 6.22 10.34
CA VAL A 76 -10.60 7.41 9.48
C VAL A 76 -12.00 7.84 9.05
N PHE A 77 -12.89 6.90 8.71
CA PHE A 77 -14.22 7.24 8.23
C PHE A 77 -15.28 7.43 9.33
N ALA A 78 -15.14 6.83 10.52
CA ALA A 78 -16.02 7.11 11.67
C ALA A 78 -15.91 8.57 12.13
N ILE A 79 -14.88 9.27 11.66
CA ILE A 79 -14.82 10.72 11.62
C ILE A 79 -15.76 11.19 10.49
N ASN A 80 -17.06 11.02 10.63
CA ASN A 80 -18.06 11.65 9.76
C ASN A 80 -17.85 13.19 9.73
N ILE A 81 -17.31 13.70 10.84
CA ILE A 81 -16.67 15.00 11.01
C ILE A 81 -15.68 15.33 9.88
N PHE A 82 -14.84 14.42 9.39
CA PHE A 82 -13.77 14.72 8.44
C PHE A 82 -14.30 14.88 7.02
N LEU A 83 -15.37 14.18 6.64
CA LEU A 83 -15.95 14.24 5.30
C LEU A 83 -16.93 15.41 5.15
N GLU A 84 -17.75 15.69 6.16
CA GLU A 84 -18.51 16.96 6.23
C GLU A 84 -17.56 18.16 6.38
N LEU A 85 -16.52 18.07 7.23
CA LEU A 85 -15.49 19.13 7.30
C LEU A 85 -14.70 19.25 6.00
N TYR A 86 -14.41 18.17 5.26
CA TYR A 86 -13.69 18.33 3.99
C TYR A 86 -14.59 18.97 2.94
N ALA A 87 -15.82 18.49 2.75
CA ALA A 87 -16.73 19.07 1.76
C ALA A 87 -17.05 20.55 2.07
N GLN A 88 -17.25 20.90 3.35
CA GLN A 88 -17.56 22.26 3.78
C GLN A 88 -16.32 23.16 3.95
N ASN A 89 -15.12 22.59 4.07
CA ASN A 89 -13.86 23.36 4.17
C ASN A 89 -13.09 23.38 2.85
N ARG A 90 -13.73 23.07 1.71
CA ARG A 90 -13.15 23.31 0.40
C ARG A 90 -13.20 24.79 0.04
N THR A 91 -12.16 25.29 -0.63
CA THR A 91 -12.11 26.66 -1.15
C THR A 91 -13.18 26.94 -2.21
N ASP A 92 -13.71 25.91 -2.86
CA ASP A 92 -14.79 26.02 -3.85
C ASP A 92 -16.17 25.66 -3.28
N TYR A 93 -16.31 25.54 -1.96
CA TYR A 93 -17.60 25.49 -1.28
C TYR A 93 -17.75 26.74 -0.42
N CYS A 94 -18.73 27.57 -0.77
CA CYS A 94 -19.01 28.82 -0.07
C CYS A 94 -20.43 28.84 0.48
N TRP A 95 -20.70 29.72 1.45
CA TRP A 95 -22.02 29.95 2.02
C TRP A 95 -22.10 31.35 2.62
N ALA A 96 -23.31 31.92 2.67
CA ALA A 96 -23.59 33.11 3.45
C ALA A 96 -24.01 32.69 4.87
N ASN A 97 -23.48 33.36 5.90
CA ASN A 97 -23.93 33.15 7.27
C ASN A 97 -25.19 33.99 7.58
N SER A 98 -25.73 33.86 8.79
CA SER A 98 -26.91 34.61 9.25
C SER A 98 -26.73 36.14 9.33
N HIS A 99 -25.50 36.63 9.15
CA HIS A 99 -25.15 38.05 9.13
C HIS A 99 -24.79 38.54 7.73
N GLY A 100 -24.99 37.71 6.69
CA GLY A 100 -24.64 38.05 5.31
C GLY A 100 -23.15 38.01 4.99
N SER A 101 -22.28 37.57 5.92
CA SER A 101 -20.86 37.39 5.61
C SER A 101 -20.65 36.20 4.71
N PHE A 102 -19.87 36.40 3.65
CA PHE A 102 -19.58 35.38 2.67
C PHE A 102 -18.34 34.56 3.05
N MET A 103 -18.53 33.28 3.30
CA MET A 103 -17.49 32.39 3.79
C MET A 103 -17.24 31.26 2.79
N CYS A 104 -15.99 30.92 2.52
CA CYS A 104 -15.62 29.65 1.87
C CYS A 104 -14.63 28.89 2.75
N GLY A 105 -14.49 27.60 2.45
CA GLY A 105 -13.47 26.76 3.07
C GLY A 105 -12.04 27.18 2.70
N THR A 106 -11.06 26.55 3.35
CA THR A 106 -9.64 26.92 3.28
C THR A 106 -8.75 25.87 2.60
N GLN A 107 -9.30 24.69 2.28
CA GLN A 107 -8.55 23.59 1.65
C GLN A 107 -8.78 23.51 0.15
N ALA A 108 -7.71 23.23 -0.60
CA ALA A 108 -7.78 23.10 -2.05
C ALA A 108 -8.70 21.92 -2.46
N PRO A 109 -9.48 22.03 -3.54
CA PRO A 109 -10.51 21.04 -3.89
C PRO A 109 -9.95 19.64 -4.19
N TRP A 110 -8.74 19.58 -4.77
CA TRP A 110 -8.10 18.33 -5.20
C TRP A 110 -7.80 17.36 -4.05
N THR A 111 -7.60 17.85 -2.82
CA THR A 111 -7.29 16.97 -1.69
C THR A 111 -8.47 16.05 -1.37
N ALA A 112 -9.70 16.60 -1.40
CA ALA A 112 -10.93 15.84 -1.22
C ALA A 112 -11.11 14.77 -2.30
N GLU A 113 -10.80 15.10 -3.55
CA GLU A 113 -10.90 14.19 -4.69
C GLU A 113 -9.93 13.01 -4.56
N VAL A 114 -8.68 13.26 -4.14
CA VAL A 114 -7.68 12.21 -3.90
C VAL A 114 -8.14 11.27 -2.79
N PHE A 115 -8.63 11.78 -1.66
CA PHE A 115 -9.12 10.95 -0.56
C PHE A 115 -10.35 10.12 -0.96
N ASN A 116 -11.26 10.69 -1.75
CA ASN A 116 -12.42 9.98 -2.28
C ASN A 116 -12.03 8.88 -3.29
N ALA A 117 -10.92 9.04 -4.02
CA ALA A 117 -10.41 8.06 -4.98
C ALA A 117 -9.66 6.87 -4.35
N ILE A 118 -9.01 7.04 -3.18
CA ILE A 118 -8.20 5.99 -2.53
C ILE A 118 -8.96 4.65 -2.35
N PRO A 119 -10.18 4.61 -1.78
CA PRO A 119 -10.94 3.36 -1.65
C PRO A 119 -11.18 2.67 -3.00
N TRP A 120 -11.42 3.45 -4.04
CA TRP A 120 -11.65 2.93 -5.39
C TRP A 120 -10.38 2.40 -6.04
N ILE A 121 -9.24 3.07 -5.83
CA ILE A 121 -7.93 2.58 -6.30
C ILE A 121 -7.60 1.23 -5.66
N LEU A 122 -7.79 1.09 -4.34
CA LEU A 122 -7.55 -0.18 -3.64
C LEU A 122 -8.50 -1.30 -4.10
N THR A 123 -9.72 -0.94 -4.47
CA THR A 123 -10.65 -1.87 -5.14
C THR A 123 -10.07 -2.33 -6.46
N GLY A 124 -9.55 -1.42 -7.27
CA GLY A 124 -8.85 -1.77 -8.50
C GLY A 124 -7.72 -2.76 -8.24
N VAL A 125 -6.89 -2.53 -7.22
CA VAL A 125 -5.83 -3.47 -6.83
C VAL A 125 -6.40 -4.86 -6.49
N PHE A 126 -7.49 -4.93 -5.73
CA PHE A 126 -8.15 -6.20 -5.40
C PHE A 126 -8.66 -6.94 -6.65
N ILE A 127 -9.36 -6.22 -7.55
CA ILE A 127 -9.87 -6.77 -8.80
C ILE A 127 -8.73 -7.27 -9.69
N PHE A 128 -7.64 -6.48 -9.79
CA PHE A 128 -6.44 -6.88 -10.52
C PHE A 128 -5.88 -8.20 -10.00
N VAL A 129 -5.74 -8.34 -8.67
CA VAL A 129 -5.21 -9.56 -8.07
C VAL A 129 -6.12 -10.76 -8.36
N ILE A 130 -7.44 -10.60 -8.23
CA ILE A 130 -8.41 -11.66 -8.58
C ILE A 130 -8.29 -12.05 -10.05
N LEU A 131 -8.29 -11.08 -10.97
CA LEU A 131 -8.21 -11.33 -12.40
C LEU A 131 -6.90 -12.00 -12.76
N TYR A 132 -5.77 -11.48 -12.27
CA TYR A 132 -4.44 -12.03 -12.51
C TYR A 132 -4.35 -13.49 -12.08
N PHE A 133 -4.74 -13.80 -10.84
CA PHE A 133 -4.65 -15.18 -10.34
C PHE A 133 -5.68 -16.11 -11.00
N SER A 134 -6.88 -15.63 -11.31
CA SER A 134 -7.91 -16.44 -11.97
C SER A 134 -7.49 -16.80 -13.40
N VAL A 135 -7.03 -15.81 -14.18
CA VAL A 135 -6.54 -16.01 -15.54
C VAL A 135 -5.29 -16.89 -15.54
N ARG A 136 -4.34 -16.63 -14.63
CA ARG A 136 -3.13 -17.45 -14.51
C ARG A 136 -3.46 -18.89 -14.11
N LYS A 137 -4.33 -19.11 -13.12
CA LYS A 137 -4.76 -20.45 -12.69
C LYS A 137 -5.46 -21.19 -13.83
N PHE A 138 -6.33 -20.49 -14.56
CA PHE A 138 -6.99 -21.05 -15.73
C PHE A 138 -5.99 -21.44 -16.81
N LEU A 139 -4.95 -20.64 -17.08
CA LEU A 139 -3.94 -20.95 -18.10
C LEU A 139 -2.95 -22.05 -17.69
N LEU A 140 -2.64 -22.16 -16.39
CA LEU A 140 -1.77 -23.22 -15.86
C LEU A 140 -2.34 -24.63 -16.08
N GLY A 141 -3.66 -24.79 -16.11
CA GLY A 141 -4.28 -26.10 -16.37
C GLY A 141 -4.05 -26.62 -17.80
N PRO A 142 -4.53 -25.91 -18.85
CA PRO A 142 -4.41 -26.31 -20.24
C PRO A 142 -2.99 -26.19 -20.81
N MET A 143 -2.20 -25.20 -20.36
CA MET A 143 -0.87 -24.93 -20.94
C MET A 143 0.29 -25.50 -20.13
N GLY A 144 0.10 -25.82 -18.84
CA GLY A 144 1.11 -26.45 -17.98
C GLY A 144 2.49 -25.78 -18.08
N SER A 145 3.51 -26.57 -18.43
CA SER A 145 4.90 -26.15 -18.55
C SER A 145 5.21 -25.19 -19.72
N ARG A 146 4.25 -24.91 -20.62
CA ARG A 146 4.44 -23.98 -21.76
C ARG A 146 4.28 -22.51 -21.39
N LEU A 147 3.96 -22.19 -20.14
CA LEU A 147 3.76 -20.82 -19.67
C LEU A 147 5.12 -20.14 -19.47
N THR A 148 5.59 -19.41 -20.49
CA THR A 148 6.88 -18.70 -20.45
C THR A 148 6.82 -17.43 -19.60
N PRO A 149 7.96 -16.90 -19.10
CA PRO A 149 8.01 -15.62 -18.39
C PRO A 149 7.41 -14.46 -19.19
N PHE A 150 7.59 -14.48 -20.52
CA PHE A 150 7.02 -13.49 -21.44
C PHE A 150 5.48 -13.51 -21.41
N LEU A 151 4.86 -14.69 -21.50
CA LEU A 151 3.40 -14.83 -21.42
C LEU A 151 2.87 -14.45 -20.03
N GLY A 152 3.63 -14.76 -18.96
CA GLY A 152 3.32 -14.30 -17.61
C GLY A 152 3.27 -12.77 -17.49
N ARG A 153 4.18 -12.07 -18.16
CA ARG A 153 4.20 -10.59 -18.21
C ARG A 153 3.00 -10.05 -18.98
N GLN A 154 2.63 -10.68 -20.10
CA GLN A 154 1.45 -10.30 -20.88
C GLN A 154 0.14 -10.49 -20.08
N ILE A 155 0.02 -11.56 -19.30
CA ILE A 155 -1.14 -11.77 -18.42
C ILE A 155 -1.22 -10.66 -17.36
N ALA A 156 -0.10 -10.32 -16.72
CA ALA A 156 -0.08 -9.24 -15.72
C ALA A 156 -0.49 -7.89 -16.33
N VAL A 157 0.09 -7.52 -17.48
CA VAL A 157 -0.24 -6.26 -18.17
C VAL A 157 -1.70 -6.28 -18.64
N GLY A 158 -2.17 -7.40 -19.20
CA GLY A 158 -3.55 -7.56 -19.65
C GLY A 158 -4.56 -7.42 -18.52
N SER A 159 -4.33 -8.11 -17.38
CA SER A 159 -5.18 -8.00 -16.19
C SER A 159 -5.20 -6.57 -15.63
N LEU A 160 -4.06 -5.87 -15.67
CA LEU A 160 -3.98 -4.47 -15.24
C LEU A 160 -4.83 -3.56 -16.14
N ILE A 161 -4.68 -3.66 -17.47
CA ILE A 161 -5.44 -2.86 -18.42
C ILE A 161 -6.95 -3.11 -18.25
N THR A 162 -7.37 -4.38 -18.17
CA THR A 162 -8.79 -4.72 -17.95
C THR A 162 -9.32 -4.14 -16.65
N THR A 163 -8.53 -4.19 -15.57
CA THR A 163 -8.91 -3.62 -14.28
C THR A 163 -9.08 -2.10 -14.37
N VAL A 164 -8.14 -1.40 -14.99
CA VAL A 164 -8.23 0.05 -15.17
C VAL A 164 -9.48 0.41 -15.96
N LEU A 165 -9.75 -0.27 -17.07
CA LEU A 165 -10.97 -0.06 -17.87
C LEU A 165 -12.26 -0.32 -17.08
N LEU A 166 -12.30 -1.39 -16.27
CA LEU A 166 -13.45 -1.66 -15.41
C LEU A 166 -13.66 -0.54 -14.39
N CYS A 167 -12.58 -0.11 -13.71
CA CYS A 167 -12.65 0.93 -12.68
C CYS A 167 -13.03 2.30 -13.25
N THR A 168 -12.60 2.64 -14.47
CA THR A 168 -12.96 3.91 -15.12
C THR A 168 -14.42 3.92 -15.57
N VAL A 169 -14.91 2.84 -16.16
CA VAL A 169 -16.31 2.74 -16.60
C VAL A 169 -17.28 2.77 -15.41
N THR A 170 -16.86 2.22 -14.26
CA THR A 170 -17.70 2.13 -13.06
C THR A 170 -17.48 3.29 -12.06
N TRP A 171 -16.54 4.20 -12.32
CA TRP A 171 -16.30 5.38 -11.48
C TRP A 171 -17.56 6.24 -11.25
N PRO A 172 -18.37 6.59 -12.27
CA PRO A 172 -19.58 7.40 -12.05
C PRO A 172 -20.58 6.73 -11.10
N MET A 173 -20.63 5.40 -11.06
CA MET A 173 -21.51 4.66 -10.15
C MET A 173 -21.07 4.83 -8.69
N TYR A 174 -19.78 4.73 -8.43
CA TYR A 174 -19.21 5.00 -7.11
C TYR A 174 -19.41 6.48 -6.73
N GLU A 175 -19.12 7.39 -7.67
CA GLU A 175 -19.17 8.83 -7.41
C GLU A 175 -20.58 9.33 -7.09
N ASN A 176 -21.59 8.83 -7.81
CA ASN A 176 -23.00 9.18 -7.60
C ASN A 176 -23.63 8.47 -6.39
N GLY A 177 -22.85 7.71 -5.62
CA GLY A 177 -23.32 7.02 -4.42
C GLY A 177 -24.26 5.86 -4.72
N PHE A 178 -23.99 5.12 -5.80
CA PHE A 178 -24.67 3.88 -6.16
C PHE A 178 -26.19 4.03 -6.42
N TRP A 179 -26.57 5.11 -7.12
CA TRP A 179 -27.98 5.49 -7.38
C TRP A 179 -28.85 4.36 -7.96
N ASN A 180 -28.37 3.65 -8.99
CA ASN A 180 -29.13 2.57 -9.64
C ASN A 180 -28.79 1.18 -9.12
N GLN A 181 -28.10 1.07 -7.98
CA GLN A 181 -27.59 -0.21 -7.48
C GLN A 181 -28.36 -0.69 -6.25
N ARG A 182 -28.33 -2.01 -6.05
CA ARG A 182 -28.92 -2.69 -4.90
C ARG A 182 -27.80 -3.15 -3.96
N GLY A 183 -28.00 -3.01 -2.66
CA GLY A 183 -26.98 -3.33 -1.65
C GLY A 183 -27.01 -2.42 -0.42
N LEU A 184 -26.28 -2.80 0.62
CA LEU A 184 -26.25 -2.06 1.89
C LEU A 184 -25.85 -0.59 1.66
N GLY A 185 -26.69 0.35 2.09
CA GLY A 185 -26.45 1.80 1.97
C GLY A 185 -26.80 2.44 0.62
N THR A 186 -27.13 1.65 -0.40
CA THR A 186 -27.51 2.15 -1.73
C THR A 186 -28.97 2.66 -1.76
N MET A 187 -29.42 3.17 -2.91
CA MET A 187 -30.81 3.62 -3.10
C MET A 187 -31.84 2.49 -2.97
N GLY A 188 -31.48 1.25 -3.32
CA GLY A 188 -32.40 0.11 -3.35
C GLY A 188 -31.89 -1.10 -2.58
N PHE A 189 -31.69 -0.98 -1.25
CA PHE A 189 -31.31 -2.14 -0.43
C PHE A 189 -32.32 -3.29 -0.55
N TRP A 190 -33.62 -2.96 -0.58
CA TRP A 190 -34.71 -3.88 -0.95
C TRP A 190 -35.57 -3.27 -2.06
N GLU A 191 -36.17 -4.11 -2.91
CA GLU A 191 -36.95 -3.68 -4.09
C GLU A 191 -38.13 -2.76 -3.73
N TYR A 192 -38.85 -3.05 -2.64
CA TYR A 192 -39.99 -2.23 -2.18
C TYR A 192 -39.59 -0.89 -1.55
N GLN A 193 -38.31 -0.68 -1.22
CA GLN A 193 -37.82 0.57 -0.64
C GLN A 193 -37.35 1.56 -1.70
N TYR A 194 -37.01 1.09 -2.91
CA TYR A 194 -36.52 1.96 -3.97
C TYR A 194 -37.59 2.98 -4.38
N ASP A 195 -38.80 2.51 -4.69
CA ASP A 195 -39.90 3.38 -5.14
C ASP A 195 -40.31 4.37 -4.05
N ALA A 196 -40.44 3.92 -2.79
CA ALA A 196 -40.76 4.78 -1.65
C ALA A 196 -39.67 5.85 -1.40
N LYS A 197 -38.40 5.52 -1.63
CA LYS A 197 -37.28 6.45 -1.45
C LYS A 197 -37.17 7.42 -2.62
N ILE A 198 -37.50 6.99 -3.84
CA ILE A 198 -37.62 7.89 -4.98
C ILE A 198 -38.76 8.89 -4.75
N GLU A 199 -39.89 8.46 -4.19
CA GLU A 199 -40.99 9.37 -3.80
C GLU A 199 -40.55 10.38 -2.72
N GLU A 200 -39.83 9.93 -1.68
CA GLU A 200 -39.24 10.82 -0.67
C GLU A 200 -38.28 11.85 -1.30
N LEU A 201 -37.42 11.40 -2.22
CA LEU A 201 -36.46 12.27 -2.92
C LEU A 201 -37.11 13.22 -3.91
N ASP A 202 -38.21 12.81 -4.54
CA ASP A 202 -39.00 13.68 -5.42
C ASP A 202 -39.66 14.81 -4.63
N GLY A 203 -39.93 14.58 -3.33
CA GLY A 203 -40.34 15.59 -2.37
C GLY A 203 -39.27 16.65 -2.03
N ILE A 204 -38.00 16.46 -2.43
CA ILE A 204 -36.97 17.49 -2.26
C ILE A 204 -37.24 18.61 -3.28
N ARG A 205 -37.58 19.79 -2.76
CA ARG A 205 -37.90 21.00 -3.54
C ARG A 205 -36.84 22.09 -3.44
N GLY A 206 -35.70 21.80 -2.82
CA GLY A 206 -34.58 22.75 -2.73
C GLY A 206 -34.05 23.10 -4.13
N GLN A 207 -33.57 24.34 -4.29
CA GLN A 207 -33.03 24.86 -5.53
C GLN A 207 -31.94 25.91 -5.23
N PRO A 208 -31.06 26.23 -6.19
CA PRO A 208 -30.18 27.38 -6.08
C PRO A 208 -31.00 28.68 -6.19
N SER A 209 -30.60 29.69 -5.41
CA SER A 209 -31.29 30.98 -5.35
C SER A 209 -30.28 32.13 -5.32
N ASP A 210 -30.68 33.28 -5.83
CA ASP A 210 -29.93 34.52 -5.67
C ASP A 210 -29.77 34.83 -4.18
N THR A 211 -28.53 35.09 -3.76
CA THR A 211 -28.18 35.19 -2.35
C THR A 211 -27.65 36.58 -2.02
N LEU A 212 -28.31 37.25 -1.07
CA LEU A 212 -27.89 38.56 -0.60
C LEU A 212 -26.69 38.43 0.34
N VAL A 213 -25.62 39.17 0.07
CA VAL A 213 -24.39 39.18 0.87
C VAL A 213 -23.94 40.60 1.19
N HIS A 214 -23.30 40.76 2.35
CA HIS A 214 -22.81 42.04 2.82
C HIS A 214 -21.43 42.34 2.21
N VAL A 215 -21.30 43.53 1.63
CA VAL A 215 -20.06 44.02 1.00
C VAL A 215 -18.95 44.11 2.04
N GLU A 216 -17.73 43.72 1.68
CA GLU A 216 -16.56 43.70 2.58
C GLU A 216 -16.66 42.75 3.79
N SER A 217 -17.62 41.81 3.78
CA SER A 217 -17.87 40.87 4.88
C SER A 217 -17.59 39.42 4.46
N GLY A 218 -16.57 38.79 5.06
CA GLY A 218 -16.21 37.41 4.73
C GLY A 218 -14.71 37.13 4.66
N ASN A 219 -14.30 35.86 4.61
CA ASN A 219 -12.88 35.47 4.48
C ASN A 219 -12.36 35.41 3.04
N VAL A 220 -13.26 35.49 2.06
CA VAL A 220 -12.96 35.35 0.62
C VAL A 220 -13.55 36.49 -0.22
N TRP A 221 -14.02 37.55 0.43
CA TRP A 221 -14.69 38.67 -0.23
C TRP A 221 -13.84 39.27 -1.36
N ASP A 222 -12.53 39.40 -1.15
CA ASP A 222 -11.62 39.97 -2.15
C ASP A 222 -11.58 39.21 -3.48
N ASP A 223 -11.80 37.89 -3.43
CA ASP A 223 -11.81 37.03 -4.61
C ASP A 223 -13.16 37.08 -5.35
N TRP A 224 -14.24 37.33 -4.61
CA TRP A 224 -15.62 37.24 -5.11
C TRP A 224 -16.32 38.58 -5.35
N LYS A 225 -15.71 39.70 -4.93
CA LYS A 225 -16.29 41.05 -5.12
C LYS A 225 -16.64 41.40 -6.57
N GLY A 226 -15.97 40.78 -7.54
CA GLY A 226 -16.25 41.00 -8.97
C GLY A 226 -17.52 40.30 -9.47
N GLU A 227 -17.97 39.26 -8.76
CA GLU A 227 -19.15 38.47 -9.10
C GLU A 227 -20.41 38.98 -8.37
N CYS A 228 -20.26 39.93 -7.45
CA CYS A 228 -21.38 40.48 -6.70
C CYS A 228 -22.06 41.63 -7.45
N LEU A 229 -23.35 41.49 -7.73
CA LEU A 229 -24.12 42.45 -8.51
C LEU A 229 -24.76 43.52 -7.60
N PRO A 230 -24.63 44.82 -7.93
CA PRO A 230 -25.15 45.89 -7.10
C PRO A 230 -26.68 45.99 -7.19
N TYR A 231 -27.29 46.66 -6.20
CA TYR A 231 -28.74 46.93 -6.16
C TYR A 231 -29.28 47.57 -7.45
N GLU A 232 -28.54 48.51 -8.04
CA GLU A 232 -28.95 49.22 -9.26
C GLU A 232 -29.17 48.28 -10.46
N ALA A 233 -28.49 47.13 -10.49
CA ALA A 233 -28.62 46.13 -11.53
C ALA A 233 -29.62 45.01 -11.18
N THR A 234 -29.97 44.85 -9.89
CA THR A 234 -30.69 43.68 -9.37
C THR A 234 -31.90 44.03 -8.50
N SER A 235 -32.32 45.30 -8.46
CA SER A 235 -33.42 45.80 -7.60
C SER A 235 -34.79 45.16 -7.87
N ASN A 236 -34.91 44.44 -8.98
CA ASN A 236 -36.07 43.69 -9.41
C ASN A 236 -36.12 42.25 -8.85
N LEU A 237 -35.04 41.75 -8.25
CA LEU A 237 -34.96 40.40 -7.71
C LEU A 237 -35.58 40.31 -6.32
N ASP A 238 -36.34 39.24 -6.08
CA ASP A 238 -36.98 38.94 -4.80
C ASP A 238 -35.98 38.78 -3.63
N ALA A 239 -34.69 38.55 -3.93
CA ALA A 239 -33.64 38.47 -2.91
C ALA A 239 -33.58 39.71 -2.00
N TRP A 240 -33.96 40.87 -2.51
CA TRP A 240 -33.97 42.15 -1.79
C TRP A 240 -35.13 42.30 -0.81
N ASP A 241 -36.22 41.52 -0.95
CA ASP A 241 -37.39 41.57 -0.07
C ASP A 241 -37.09 41.15 1.38
N SER A 242 -35.95 40.49 1.57
CA SER A 242 -35.46 40.05 2.88
C SER A 242 -34.76 41.15 3.70
N MET A 243 -34.54 42.34 3.13
CA MET A 243 -33.91 43.47 3.83
C MET A 243 -34.84 44.11 4.86
N HIS A 244 -34.26 44.55 5.98
CA HIS A 244 -35.01 45.17 7.07
C HIS A 244 -35.07 46.69 6.90
N GLU A 245 -36.12 47.29 7.47
CA GLU A 245 -36.29 48.74 7.46
C GLU A 245 -35.14 49.43 8.22
N GLY A 246 -34.22 50.07 7.48
CA GLY A 246 -33.04 50.74 8.03
C GLY A 246 -31.70 50.26 7.46
N ASP A 247 -31.68 49.17 6.71
CA ASP A 247 -30.48 48.68 6.02
C ASP A 247 -30.12 49.55 4.81
N GLU A 248 -28.84 49.85 4.62
CA GLU A 248 -28.37 50.60 3.45
C GLU A 248 -28.11 49.66 2.27
N TYR A 249 -28.85 49.81 1.16
CA TYR A 249 -28.70 48.98 -0.05
C TYR A 249 -27.27 48.98 -0.63
N ALA A 250 -26.46 50.00 -0.34
CA ALA A 250 -25.07 50.09 -0.81
C ALA A 250 -24.12 49.12 -0.06
N ASP A 251 -24.51 48.67 1.12
CA ASP A 251 -23.72 47.73 1.95
C ASP A 251 -23.99 46.26 1.57
N TRP A 252 -24.89 46.02 0.61
CA TRP A 252 -25.32 44.69 0.19
C TRP A 252 -25.22 44.55 -1.33
N CYS A 253 -25.08 43.31 -1.77
CA CYS A 253 -25.12 42.95 -3.18
C CYS A 253 -25.61 41.51 -3.34
N VAL A 254 -25.97 41.13 -4.55
CA VAL A 254 -26.50 39.80 -4.86
C VAL A 254 -25.40 38.96 -5.51
N LEU A 255 -25.17 37.76 -4.94
CA LEU A 255 -24.45 36.70 -5.62
C LEU A 255 -25.43 35.86 -6.45
N PRO A 256 -25.23 35.78 -7.77
CA PRO A 256 -26.15 35.11 -8.67
C PRO A 256 -26.35 33.61 -8.38
N ALA A 257 -27.56 33.12 -8.65
CA ALA A 257 -27.97 31.73 -8.46
C ALA A 257 -27.03 30.70 -9.14
N VAL A 258 -26.43 31.07 -10.28
CA VAL A 258 -25.53 30.19 -11.07
C VAL A 258 -24.36 29.63 -10.26
N HIS A 259 -23.85 30.37 -9.27
CA HIS A 259 -22.70 29.93 -8.48
C HIS A 259 -23.05 28.79 -7.52
N TRP A 260 -24.32 28.62 -7.17
CA TRP A 260 -24.78 27.62 -6.20
C TRP A 260 -25.17 26.29 -6.83
N VAL A 261 -25.35 26.24 -8.16
CA VAL A 261 -25.88 25.10 -8.91
C VAL A 261 -25.10 23.80 -8.65
N ASN A 262 -23.79 23.89 -8.43
CA ASN A 262 -22.92 22.72 -8.21
C ASN A 262 -22.69 22.35 -6.72
N TRP A 263 -23.20 23.15 -5.77
CA TRP A 263 -22.80 23.04 -4.37
C TRP A 263 -23.84 22.36 -3.47
N GLY A 264 -25.07 22.21 -3.95
CA GLY A 264 -26.14 21.46 -3.29
C GLY A 264 -26.56 20.22 -4.10
N ILE A 265 -27.20 19.26 -3.43
CA ILE A 265 -27.97 18.22 -4.12
C ILE A 265 -29.39 18.74 -4.21
N TYR A 266 -29.74 19.28 -5.38
CA TYR A 266 -31.06 19.82 -5.66
C TYR A 266 -31.84 18.78 -6.46
N GLN A 267 -33.04 18.44 -5.99
CA GLN A 267 -34.03 17.67 -6.75
C GLN A 267 -33.43 16.47 -7.51
N PRO A 268 -32.76 15.52 -6.84
CA PRO A 268 -31.89 14.53 -7.50
C PRO A 268 -32.64 13.55 -8.42
N THR A 269 -33.98 13.55 -8.39
CA THR A 269 -34.86 12.77 -9.27
C THR A 269 -35.13 13.47 -10.61
N ARG A 270 -34.70 14.73 -10.79
CA ARG A 270 -35.04 15.56 -11.95
C ARG A 270 -33.81 16.00 -12.74
N ALA A 271 -33.90 15.90 -14.07
CA ALA A 271 -32.82 16.27 -14.98
C ALA A 271 -32.65 17.80 -15.08
N ASP A 272 -33.74 18.55 -14.94
CA ASP A 272 -33.77 20.00 -14.86
C ASP A 272 -34.21 20.43 -13.45
N ILE A 273 -33.65 21.54 -12.96
CA ILE A 273 -34.03 22.11 -11.67
C ILE A 273 -35.36 22.86 -11.84
N ILE A 274 -36.36 22.51 -11.04
CA ILE A 274 -37.66 23.21 -11.02
C ILE A 274 -37.60 24.38 -10.04
N ASP A 275 -38.17 25.51 -10.43
CA ASP A 275 -38.34 26.69 -9.58
C ASP A 275 -39.56 26.52 -8.65
N PHE A 276 -39.42 25.80 -7.55
CA PHE A 276 -40.47 25.67 -6.53
C PHE A 276 -40.60 26.91 -5.64
N SER A 277 -39.54 27.72 -5.49
CA SER A 277 -39.61 28.94 -4.66
C SER A 277 -40.29 30.10 -5.38
N GLY A 278 -40.44 30.02 -6.70
CA GLY A 278 -40.96 31.12 -7.51
C GLY A 278 -39.94 32.21 -7.81
N ALA A 279 -38.64 31.89 -7.75
CA ALA A 279 -37.54 32.83 -8.00
C ALA A 279 -37.60 33.48 -9.40
N ASN A 280 -38.23 32.82 -10.38
CA ASN A 280 -38.45 33.41 -11.70
C ASN A 280 -39.78 34.16 -11.84
N GLY A 281 -40.62 34.21 -10.80
CA GLY A 281 -41.97 34.78 -10.90
C GLY A 281 -42.82 34.14 -11.99
N HIS A 282 -42.71 32.81 -12.17
CA HIS A 282 -43.33 32.08 -13.28
C HIS A 282 -44.86 31.98 -13.18
N ALA A 283 -45.41 32.13 -11.98
CA ALA A 283 -46.85 32.10 -11.69
C ALA A 283 -47.42 33.54 -11.60
N ASP A 284 -48.43 33.84 -12.40
CA ASP A 284 -49.10 35.15 -12.42
C ASP A 284 -50.62 35.01 -12.52
N THR A 285 -51.32 35.38 -11.43
CA THR A 285 -52.77 35.27 -11.29
C THR A 285 -53.55 36.25 -12.16
N GLN A 286 -52.95 37.38 -12.56
CA GLN A 286 -53.62 38.37 -13.41
C GLN A 286 -53.69 37.91 -14.87
N THR A 287 -52.64 37.21 -15.32
CA THR A 287 -52.58 36.67 -16.68
C THR A 287 -53.06 35.22 -16.79
N GLY A 288 -53.30 34.55 -15.66
CA GLY A 288 -53.64 33.13 -15.62
C GLY A 288 -52.46 32.26 -16.10
N ARG A 289 -51.23 32.74 -15.91
CA ARG A 289 -50.01 32.07 -16.39
C ARG A 289 -49.50 31.15 -15.31
N ASN A 290 -49.46 29.87 -15.59
CA ASN A 290 -49.01 28.81 -14.68
C ASN A 290 -49.76 28.75 -13.33
N ILE A 291 -50.78 29.58 -13.10
CA ILE A 291 -51.54 29.58 -11.85
C ILE A 291 -53.01 29.87 -12.10
N GLY A 292 -53.86 28.99 -11.57
CA GLY A 292 -55.29 29.24 -11.40
C GLY A 292 -55.57 29.35 -9.91
N ALA A 293 -55.86 30.55 -9.43
CA ALA A 293 -56.15 30.78 -8.03
C ALA A 293 -57.18 31.90 -7.88
N ASP A 294 -57.89 31.90 -6.75
CA ASP A 294 -58.76 33.01 -6.33
C ASP A 294 -58.85 33.05 -4.80
N GLU A 295 -59.09 34.23 -4.24
CA GLU A 295 -59.37 34.43 -2.81
C GLU A 295 -60.82 34.90 -2.65
N ILE A 296 -61.58 34.13 -1.89
CA ILE A 296 -63.02 34.32 -1.67
C ILE A 296 -63.24 34.74 -0.23
N ILE A 297 -63.71 35.97 -0.05
CA ILE A 297 -64.09 36.53 1.24
C ILE A 297 -65.57 36.88 1.20
N TYR A 298 -66.36 36.31 2.11
CA TYR A 298 -67.79 36.57 2.21
C TYR A 298 -68.30 36.43 3.64
N ASP A 299 -69.38 37.15 3.95
CA ASP A 299 -70.02 37.13 5.27
C ASP A 299 -71.23 36.20 5.28
N GLY A 300 -71.60 35.71 6.47
CA GLY A 300 -72.83 34.92 6.66
C GLY A 300 -74.09 35.75 6.43
N LEU A 301 -75.23 35.08 6.25
CA LEU A 301 -76.52 35.73 6.04
C LEU A 301 -77.25 35.94 7.37
N GLU A 302 -77.91 37.08 7.54
CA GLU A 302 -78.66 37.43 8.77
C GLU A 302 -79.76 36.40 9.11
N ASP A 303 -80.30 35.70 8.10
CA ASP A 303 -81.33 34.67 8.23
C ASP A 303 -80.77 33.24 8.46
N GLY A 304 -79.44 33.07 8.42
CA GLY A 304 -78.75 31.79 8.60
C GLY A 304 -79.00 30.77 7.48
N SER A 305 -79.49 31.21 6.32
CA SER A 305 -79.70 30.35 5.16
C SER A 305 -78.39 29.79 4.59
N PRO A 306 -78.41 28.61 3.93
CA PRO A 306 -77.21 28.01 3.37
C PRO A 306 -76.64 28.86 2.23
N ILE A 307 -75.32 29.04 2.22
CA ILE A 307 -74.59 29.74 1.17
C ILE A 307 -73.93 28.68 0.28
N LEU A 308 -74.26 28.73 -1.01
CA LEU A 308 -73.64 27.91 -2.06
C LEU A 308 -72.95 28.85 -3.05
N SER A 309 -71.65 28.67 -3.23
CA SER A 309 -70.88 29.39 -4.24
C SER A 309 -69.96 28.44 -5.00
N GLU A 310 -69.77 28.75 -6.28
CA GLU A 310 -68.87 28.03 -7.17
C GLU A 310 -68.02 29.06 -7.91
N HIS A 311 -66.71 28.87 -7.85
CA HIS A 311 -65.70 29.75 -8.42
C HIS A 311 -64.82 28.92 -9.35
N ALA A 312 -64.43 29.49 -10.48
CA ALA A 312 -63.57 28.80 -11.43
C ALA A 312 -62.50 29.74 -11.93
N SER A 313 -61.26 29.27 -11.96
CA SER A 313 -60.11 29.99 -12.51
C SER A 313 -59.45 29.13 -13.57
N SER A 314 -59.25 29.69 -14.76
CA SER A 314 -58.57 29.00 -15.87
C SER A 314 -57.16 29.52 -16.01
N PHE A 315 -56.22 28.62 -16.26
CA PHE A 315 -54.81 28.96 -16.37
C PHE A 315 -54.13 28.14 -17.47
N LEU A 316 -53.11 28.74 -18.09
CA LEU A 316 -52.27 28.12 -19.10
C LEU A 316 -50.98 27.62 -18.46
N VAL A 317 -50.67 26.34 -18.63
CA VAL A 317 -49.35 25.80 -18.29
C VAL A 317 -48.42 26.10 -19.46
N GLU A 318 -47.43 26.98 -19.26
CA GLU A 318 -46.43 27.27 -20.28
C GLU A 318 -45.56 26.04 -20.57
N ASP A 319 -45.18 25.86 -21.83
CA ASP A 319 -44.23 24.85 -22.27
C ASP A 319 -42.85 25.47 -22.38
N LEU A 320 -42.00 25.21 -21.40
CA LEU A 320 -40.59 25.63 -21.37
C LEU A 320 -39.64 24.45 -21.60
N GLY A 321 -40.06 23.47 -22.41
CA GLY A 321 -39.24 22.31 -22.77
C GLY A 321 -39.43 21.09 -21.86
N MET A 322 -40.47 21.08 -21.02
CA MET A 322 -40.87 19.92 -20.22
C MET A 322 -42.25 19.42 -20.63
N ASP A 323 -42.37 18.13 -20.94
CA ASP A 323 -43.65 17.53 -21.34
C ASP A 323 -44.71 17.61 -20.23
N LYS A 324 -44.29 17.42 -18.97
CA LYS A 324 -45.16 17.45 -17.79
C LYS A 324 -44.57 18.30 -16.67
N VAL A 325 -45.41 19.13 -16.07
CA VAL A 325 -45.02 20.15 -15.10
C VAL A 325 -45.63 19.82 -13.73
N PRO A 326 -44.83 19.78 -12.64
CA PRO A 326 -45.36 19.57 -11.30
C PRO A 326 -46.28 20.73 -10.92
N THR A 327 -47.51 20.41 -10.51
CA THR A 327 -48.56 21.37 -10.20
C THR A 327 -49.12 21.07 -8.81
N ASP A 328 -48.91 22.00 -7.89
CA ASP A 328 -49.53 21.90 -6.56
C ASP A 328 -50.96 22.42 -6.62
N VAL A 329 -51.90 21.56 -6.24
CA VAL A 329 -53.31 21.88 -6.16
C VAL A 329 -53.75 21.79 -4.71
N GLY A 330 -54.41 22.82 -4.21
CA GLY A 330 -54.93 22.82 -2.86
C GLY A 330 -55.90 23.96 -2.60
N CYS A 331 -56.52 23.92 -1.44
CA CYS A 331 -57.32 25.02 -0.96
C CYS A 331 -57.28 25.12 0.56
N ASN A 332 -57.43 26.34 1.06
CA ASN A 332 -57.54 26.64 2.47
C ASN A 332 -58.90 27.28 2.74
N PHE A 333 -59.41 27.02 3.94
CA PHE A 333 -60.64 27.61 4.42
C PHE A 333 -60.52 27.93 5.90
N ARG A 334 -60.87 29.15 6.27
CA ARG A 334 -60.92 29.60 7.66
C ARG A 334 -62.10 30.53 7.91
N THR A 335 -62.55 30.55 9.16
CA THR A 335 -63.58 31.46 9.66
C THR A 335 -62.99 32.41 10.69
N THR A 336 -63.53 33.62 10.80
CA THR A 336 -63.13 34.58 11.85
C THR A 336 -63.53 34.11 13.25
N VAL A 337 -64.54 33.23 13.36
CA VAL A 337 -64.99 32.61 14.61
C VAL A 337 -64.75 31.10 14.57
N ARG A 338 -63.97 30.60 15.54
CA ARG A 338 -63.61 29.18 15.63
C ARG A 338 -64.85 28.30 15.84
N GLY A 339 -65.04 27.32 14.96
CA GLY A 339 -66.11 26.31 15.07
C GLY A 339 -67.51 26.83 14.75
N ALA A 340 -67.61 27.95 14.03
CA ALA A 340 -68.88 28.43 13.48
C ALA A 340 -69.29 27.56 12.28
N GLY A 341 -70.57 27.20 12.20
CA GLY A 341 -71.17 26.54 11.04
C GLY A 341 -70.71 25.11 10.73
N THR A 342 -71.25 24.59 9.63
CA THR A 342 -70.78 23.38 8.95
C THR A 342 -70.41 23.76 7.52
N HIS A 343 -69.22 23.37 7.09
CA HIS A 343 -68.66 23.76 5.80
C HIS A 343 -68.27 22.52 5.01
N MET A 344 -68.65 22.47 3.74
CA MET A 344 -68.18 21.48 2.76
C MET A 344 -67.51 22.19 1.60
N GLN A 345 -66.42 21.62 1.13
CA GLN A 345 -65.57 22.15 0.08
C GLN A 345 -65.39 21.07 -1.00
N SER A 346 -65.42 21.50 -2.25
CA SER A 346 -65.11 20.66 -3.41
C SER A 346 -64.11 21.38 -4.29
N LEU A 347 -63.04 20.71 -4.70
CA LEU A 347 -62.03 21.23 -5.61
C LEU A 347 -61.90 20.27 -6.79
N ALA A 348 -62.09 20.74 -8.01
CA ALA A 348 -61.98 19.93 -9.21
C ALA A 348 -61.06 20.61 -10.23
N LEU A 349 -60.15 19.85 -10.82
CA LEU A 349 -59.29 20.27 -11.90
C LEU A 349 -59.73 19.57 -13.19
N THR A 350 -60.00 20.37 -14.22
CA THR A 350 -60.44 19.89 -15.53
C THR A 350 -59.49 20.37 -16.62
N ASP A 351 -59.34 19.58 -17.68
CA ASP A 351 -58.54 19.95 -18.84
C ASP A 351 -59.35 20.79 -19.86
N SER A 352 -58.71 21.18 -20.96
CA SER A 352 -59.34 21.93 -22.05
C SER A 352 -60.49 21.21 -22.78
N ALA A 353 -60.59 19.88 -22.66
CA ALA A 353 -61.70 19.08 -23.18
C ALA A 353 -62.87 18.98 -22.19
N GLY A 354 -62.68 19.45 -20.95
CA GLY A 354 -63.63 19.33 -19.85
C GLY A 354 -63.55 17.97 -19.14
N ASP A 355 -62.53 17.17 -19.42
CA ASP A 355 -62.31 15.90 -18.74
C ASP A 355 -61.74 16.15 -17.34
N LEU A 356 -62.22 15.38 -16.37
CA LEU A 356 -61.80 15.50 -14.97
C LEU A 356 -60.39 14.91 -14.79
N VAL A 357 -59.44 15.76 -14.42
CA VAL A 357 -58.03 15.38 -14.16
C VAL A 357 -57.87 14.94 -12.70
N TRP A 358 -58.46 15.71 -11.77
CA TRP A 358 -58.40 15.43 -10.34
C TRP A 358 -59.57 16.11 -9.62
N SER A 359 -60.05 15.52 -8.52
CA SER A 359 -61.04 16.14 -7.64
C SER A 359 -60.84 15.76 -6.18
N ASN A 360 -61.24 16.65 -5.29
CA ASN A 360 -61.39 16.41 -3.86
C ASN A 360 -62.73 16.96 -3.38
N ASP A 361 -63.51 16.14 -2.69
CA ASP A 361 -64.81 16.52 -2.11
C ASP A 361 -64.86 16.12 -0.64
N GLY A 362 -65.14 17.05 0.27
CA GLY A 362 -65.20 16.72 1.70
C GLY A 362 -65.36 17.90 2.66
N VAL A 363 -65.12 17.61 3.94
CA VAL A 363 -65.09 18.62 5.04
C VAL A 363 -63.72 19.29 5.12
N THR A 364 -62.68 18.64 4.60
CA THR A 364 -61.30 19.15 4.52
C THR A 364 -60.87 19.18 3.06
N CYS A 365 -60.18 20.25 2.68
CA CYS A 365 -59.50 20.33 1.40
C CYS A 365 -58.08 19.79 1.55
N ASP A 366 -57.78 18.68 0.87
CA ASP A 366 -56.42 18.15 0.83
C ASP A 366 -55.63 18.82 -0.30
N SER A 367 -54.35 19.07 -0.05
CA SER A 367 -53.40 19.47 -1.08
C SER A 367 -52.69 18.27 -1.68
N THR A 368 -52.36 18.34 -2.96
CA THR A 368 -51.59 17.30 -3.66
C THR A 368 -50.74 17.91 -4.76
N THR A 369 -49.74 17.17 -5.23
CA THR A 369 -48.93 17.53 -6.40
C THR A 369 -49.33 16.63 -7.57
N LEU A 370 -49.75 17.23 -8.67
CA LEU A 370 -50.09 16.56 -9.93
C LEU A 370 -49.03 16.88 -10.98
N TYR A 371 -49.00 16.11 -12.08
CA TYR A 371 -48.14 16.40 -13.22
C TYR A 371 -49.01 16.68 -14.44
N LEU A 372 -49.12 17.96 -14.80
CA LEU A 372 -49.97 18.43 -15.90
C LEU A 372 -49.17 18.54 -17.19
N ASP A 373 -49.79 18.21 -18.32
CA ASP A 373 -49.16 18.36 -19.63
C ASP A 373 -48.96 19.84 -19.96
N ALA A 374 -47.76 20.20 -20.39
CA ALA A 374 -47.42 21.58 -20.74
C ALA A 374 -48.10 22.05 -22.04
N GLY A 375 -48.20 23.37 -22.22
CA GLY A 375 -48.86 23.99 -23.37
C GLY A 375 -50.39 23.87 -23.37
N SER A 376 -50.96 23.30 -22.32
CA SER A 376 -52.40 23.04 -22.17
C SER A 376 -53.05 24.00 -21.18
N THR A 377 -54.32 24.30 -21.40
CA THR A 377 -55.14 25.10 -20.49
C THR A 377 -55.94 24.18 -19.58
N TYR A 378 -55.95 24.51 -18.29
CA TYR A 378 -56.72 23.81 -17.27
C TYR A 378 -57.63 24.79 -16.54
N THR A 379 -58.73 24.27 -16.00
CA THR A 379 -59.65 25.04 -15.18
C THR A 379 -59.79 24.36 -13.83
N ILE A 380 -59.48 25.12 -12.78
CA ILE A 380 -59.71 24.72 -11.39
C ILE A 380 -61.03 25.33 -10.92
N THR A 381 -61.93 24.48 -10.44
CA THR A 381 -63.25 24.83 -9.94
C THR A 381 -63.33 24.53 -8.46
N PHE A 382 -63.65 25.54 -7.66
CA PHE A 382 -63.84 25.45 -6.23
C PHE A 382 -65.30 25.70 -5.88
N GLY A 383 -65.93 24.73 -5.24
CA GLY A 383 -67.28 24.79 -4.73
C GLY A 383 -67.28 24.84 -3.21
N LEU A 384 -68.17 25.65 -2.65
CA LEU A 384 -68.28 25.90 -1.22
C LEU A 384 -69.75 25.85 -0.79
N SER A 385 -70.01 25.09 0.28
CA SER A 385 -71.31 24.97 0.90
C SER A 385 -71.20 25.23 2.39
N THR A 386 -71.78 26.34 2.85
CA THR A 386 -71.75 26.76 4.25
C THR A 386 -73.15 26.80 4.85
N GLU A 387 -73.33 26.18 6.01
CA GLU A 387 -74.59 26.17 6.77
C GLU A 387 -74.39 26.65 8.21
N GLY A 388 -75.40 27.30 8.78
CA GLY A 388 -75.44 27.64 10.22
C GLY A 388 -74.50 28.78 10.62
N VAL A 389 -74.30 29.76 9.74
CA VAL A 389 -73.42 30.92 9.94
C VAL A 389 -74.22 32.21 9.70
N ASN A 390 -74.04 33.22 10.57
CA ASN A 390 -74.70 34.51 10.46
C ASN A 390 -73.73 35.62 10.02
N ASP A 391 -74.24 36.83 9.85
CA ASP A 391 -73.52 38.05 9.42
C ASP A 391 -72.36 38.49 10.34
N SER A 392 -72.20 37.88 11.52
CA SER A 392 -71.10 38.15 12.44
C SER A 392 -69.83 37.32 12.18
N VAL A 393 -69.89 36.38 11.24
CA VAL A 393 -68.79 35.49 10.89
C VAL A 393 -68.43 35.70 9.42
N THR A 394 -67.13 35.89 9.16
CA THR A 394 -66.57 36.02 7.83
C THR A 394 -65.84 34.73 7.49
N MET A 395 -66.12 34.21 6.29
CA MET A 395 -65.47 33.06 5.70
C MET A 395 -64.40 33.56 4.74
N ILE A 396 -63.19 33.03 4.90
CA ILE A 396 -62.04 33.31 4.04
C ILE A 396 -61.59 31.98 3.47
N SER A 397 -61.68 31.84 2.15
CA SER A 397 -61.22 30.66 1.43
C SER A 397 -60.30 31.08 0.32
N ASP A 398 -59.23 30.32 0.10
CA ASP A 398 -58.37 30.44 -1.06
C ASP A 398 -58.20 29.08 -1.70
N TYR A 399 -58.13 29.03 -3.02
CA TYR A 399 -57.77 27.83 -3.75
C TYR A 399 -56.72 28.17 -4.79
N SER A 400 -55.85 27.21 -5.09
CA SER A 400 -54.82 27.40 -6.09
C SER A 400 -54.45 26.08 -6.78
N ALA A 401 -54.13 26.19 -8.06
CA ALA A 401 -53.33 25.24 -8.82
C ALA A 401 -52.12 26.02 -9.35
N VAL A 402 -50.92 25.71 -8.87
CA VAL A 402 -49.66 26.38 -9.23
C VAL A 402 -48.76 25.40 -9.95
N SER A 403 -48.51 25.62 -11.24
CA SER A 403 -47.62 24.81 -12.08
C SER A 403 -46.20 25.38 -12.06
N TYR A 404 -45.26 24.66 -11.46
CA TYR A 404 -43.90 25.11 -11.27
C TYR A 404 -43.02 24.87 -12.49
N GLN A 405 -42.39 25.92 -13.00
CA GLN A 405 -41.60 25.88 -14.23
C GLN A 405 -40.11 25.60 -13.97
N PRO A 406 -39.30 25.24 -14.99
CA PRO A 406 -37.85 25.11 -14.82
C PRO A 406 -37.23 26.41 -14.32
N LEU A 407 -36.22 26.31 -13.47
CA LEU A 407 -35.42 27.44 -13.04
C LEU A 407 -34.67 28.01 -14.25
N LEU A 408 -34.90 29.28 -14.54
CA LEU A 408 -34.30 30.03 -15.63
C LEU A 408 -33.24 30.99 -15.10
N LEU A 409 -32.06 31.00 -15.70
CA LEU A 409 -31.00 31.95 -15.36
C LEU A 409 -30.76 32.96 -16.48
N ALA A 410 -30.64 34.23 -16.10
CA ALA A 410 -30.26 35.31 -16.99
C ALA A 410 -28.77 35.22 -17.38
N ALA A 411 -28.35 36.07 -18.32
CA ALA A 411 -26.97 36.06 -18.83
C ALA A 411 -25.91 36.46 -17.76
N ASP A 412 -26.33 37.17 -16.72
CA ASP A 412 -25.53 37.52 -15.54
C ASP A 412 -25.56 36.43 -14.45
N GLY A 413 -26.29 35.33 -14.69
CA GLY A 413 -26.40 34.18 -13.79
C GLY A 413 -27.48 34.29 -12.71
N THR A 414 -28.24 35.38 -12.67
CA THR A 414 -29.33 35.59 -11.70
C THR A 414 -30.61 34.85 -12.11
N ALA A 415 -31.56 34.66 -11.20
CA ALA A 415 -32.87 34.13 -11.55
C ALA A 415 -33.60 35.12 -12.48
N LEU A 416 -33.99 34.64 -13.66
CA LEU A 416 -34.68 35.44 -14.65
C LEU A 416 -36.12 35.75 -14.21
N MET A 417 -36.47 37.03 -14.01
CA MET A 417 -37.86 37.43 -13.73
C MET A 417 -38.71 37.35 -15.00
N ARG A 418 -39.59 36.35 -15.09
CA ARG A 418 -40.43 36.02 -16.25
C ARG A 418 -41.36 37.16 -16.68
N SER A 419 -41.79 38.01 -15.75
CA SER A 419 -42.66 39.17 -15.99
C SER A 419 -41.96 40.32 -16.71
N GLU A 420 -40.64 40.43 -16.59
CA GLU A 420 -39.85 41.54 -17.13
C GLU A 420 -39.31 41.27 -18.54
N VAL A 421 -39.41 40.02 -19.00
CA VAL A 421 -38.90 39.58 -20.29
C VAL A 421 -40.01 39.15 -21.25
N SER A 422 -39.84 39.55 -22.51
CA SER A 422 -40.76 39.23 -23.62
C SER A 422 -40.12 38.25 -24.62
N LEU A 423 -39.43 37.24 -24.10
CA LEU A 423 -38.83 36.16 -24.88
C LEU A 423 -39.87 35.09 -25.23
N SER A 424 -39.63 34.37 -26.33
CA SER A 424 -40.45 33.20 -26.71
C SER A 424 -40.22 32.04 -25.73
N THR A 425 -41.18 31.12 -25.66
CA THR A 425 -41.05 29.91 -24.84
C THR A 425 -39.86 29.03 -25.27
N GLU A 426 -39.54 29.01 -26.56
CA GLU A 426 -38.37 28.30 -27.09
C GLU A 426 -37.06 28.93 -26.60
N GLU A 427 -36.94 30.27 -26.64
CA GLU A 427 -35.77 30.97 -26.08
C GLU A 427 -35.64 30.74 -24.56
N LEU A 428 -36.75 30.84 -23.82
CA LEU A 428 -36.79 30.60 -22.38
C LEU A 428 -36.41 29.17 -22.02
N SER A 429 -36.83 28.18 -22.81
CA SER A 429 -36.46 26.76 -22.58
C SER A 429 -34.94 26.54 -22.64
N THR A 430 -34.21 27.31 -23.46
CA THR A 430 -32.74 27.20 -23.55
C THR A 430 -32.01 27.81 -22.36
N MET A 431 -32.71 28.59 -21.54
CA MET A 431 -32.19 29.23 -20.33
C MET A 431 -32.42 28.39 -19.07
N SER A 432 -33.01 27.20 -19.20
CA SER A 432 -33.24 26.29 -18.09
C SER A 432 -31.94 25.72 -17.51
N VAL A 433 -31.93 25.50 -16.20
CA VAL A 433 -30.78 24.93 -15.50
C VAL A 433 -30.86 23.41 -15.48
N ASN A 434 -29.96 22.78 -16.23
CA ASN A 434 -29.69 21.35 -16.10
C ASN A 434 -29.17 21.04 -14.70
N ASN A 435 -29.69 20.00 -14.07
CA ASN A 435 -29.30 19.57 -12.73
C ASN A 435 -27.99 18.76 -12.78
N PRO A 436 -26.85 19.32 -12.33
CA PRO A 436 -25.57 18.58 -12.31
C PRO A 436 -25.57 17.45 -11.28
N THR A 437 -26.53 17.43 -10.37
CA THR A 437 -26.72 16.41 -9.33
C THR A 437 -27.84 15.43 -9.64
N PHE A 438 -28.34 15.41 -10.88
CA PHE A 438 -29.29 14.40 -11.32
C PHE A 438 -28.75 12.99 -11.05
N GLN A 439 -29.57 12.17 -10.40
CA GLN A 439 -29.22 10.82 -9.96
C GLN A 439 -28.01 10.74 -9.01
N LYS A 440 -27.78 11.79 -8.21
CA LYS A 440 -26.78 11.78 -7.14
C LYS A 440 -27.46 11.45 -5.81
N ASN A 441 -27.03 10.37 -5.16
CA ASN A 441 -27.61 9.92 -3.90
C ASN A 441 -27.30 10.95 -2.78
N PRO A 442 -28.31 11.53 -2.10
CA PRO A 442 -28.08 12.45 -0.97
C PRO A 442 -27.36 11.80 0.21
N LYS A 443 -27.50 10.47 0.36
CA LYS A 443 -26.78 9.64 1.33
C LYS A 443 -25.60 8.91 0.68
N SER A 444 -25.04 9.46 -0.41
CA SER A 444 -23.89 8.88 -1.13
C SER A 444 -22.70 8.64 -0.21
N LEU A 445 -22.51 9.50 0.79
CA LEU A 445 -21.43 9.37 1.76
C LEU A 445 -21.57 8.11 2.61
N ASP A 446 -22.77 7.83 3.12
CA ASP A 446 -23.06 6.62 3.90
C ASP A 446 -22.89 5.36 3.05
N ALA A 447 -23.27 5.42 1.77
CA ALA A 447 -23.10 4.31 0.82
C ALA A 447 -21.61 4.04 0.53
N LYS A 448 -20.83 5.10 0.26
CA LYS A 448 -19.38 5.02 0.05
C LYS A 448 -18.65 4.54 1.30
N LEU A 449 -19.11 4.93 2.49
CA LEU A 449 -18.60 4.46 3.77
C LEU A 449 -18.80 2.95 3.93
N ILE A 450 -20.02 2.46 3.74
CA ILE A 450 -20.29 1.02 3.85
C ILE A 450 -19.42 0.25 2.86
N TYR A 451 -19.29 0.75 1.63
CA TYR A 451 -18.42 0.17 0.64
C TYR A 451 -16.94 0.14 1.07
N SER A 452 -16.42 1.25 1.59
CA SER A 452 -15.00 1.41 1.92
C SER A 452 -14.56 0.52 3.09
N LEU A 453 -15.51 0.08 3.93
CA LEU A 453 -15.25 -0.84 5.03
C LEU A 453 -14.83 -2.22 4.56
N PHE A 454 -15.37 -2.73 3.44
CA PHE A 454 -15.19 -4.13 3.06
C PHE A 454 -14.19 -4.32 1.92
N ILE A 455 -14.45 -3.72 0.76
CA ILE A 455 -13.74 -4.05 -0.48
C ILE A 455 -12.29 -3.51 -0.51
N PRO A 456 -12.00 -2.25 -0.16
CA PRO A 456 -10.64 -1.71 -0.18
C PRO A 456 -9.68 -2.43 0.77
N CYS A 457 -10.19 -2.89 1.93
CA CYS A 457 -9.40 -3.63 2.90
C CYS A 457 -8.91 -4.98 2.33
N LEU A 458 -9.72 -5.63 1.50
CA LEU A 458 -9.30 -6.81 0.75
C LEU A 458 -8.21 -6.46 -0.28
N GLY A 459 -8.22 -5.25 -0.83
CA GLY A 459 -7.14 -4.72 -1.67
C GLY A 459 -5.80 -4.60 -0.93
N VAL A 460 -5.81 -4.13 0.33
CA VAL A 460 -4.61 -4.11 1.18
C VAL A 460 -4.12 -5.53 1.47
N GLY A 461 -5.04 -6.44 1.83
CA GLY A 461 -4.70 -7.85 1.99
C GLY A 461 -4.11 -8.47 0.72
N ALA A 462 -4.62 -8.11 -0.46
CA ALA A 462 -4.14 -8.58 -1.75
C ALA A 462 -2.74 -8.05 -2.10
N LEU A 463 -2.41 -6.80 -1.73
CA LEU A 463 -1.05 -6.25 -1.85
C LEU A 463 -0.05 -7.03 -1.01
N VAL A 464 -0.40 -7.27 0.26
CA VAL A 464 0.44 -8.07 1.17
C VAL A 464 0.59 -9.48 0.62
N PHE A 465 -0.48 -10.12 0.15
CA PHE A 465 -0.40 -11.44 -0.49
C PHE A 465 0.59 -11.47 -1.65
N MET A 466 0.54 -10.47 -2.53
CA MET A 466 1.43 -10.36 -3.68
C MET A 466 2.88 -10.16 -3.27
N MET A 467 3.14 -9.31 -2.27
CA MET A 467 4.47 -9.05 -1.73
C MET A 467 5.06 -10.32 -1.09
N MET A 468 4.32 -10.96 -0.19
CA MET A 468 4.78 -12.19 0.48
C MET A 468 5.01 -13.33 -0.52
N ARG A 469 4.16 -13.44 -1.55
CA ARG A 469 4.33 -14.46 -2.60
C ARG A 469 5.49 -14.17 -3.54
N SER A 470 5.93 -12.93 -3.72
CA SER A 470 7.13 -12.64 -4.52
C SER A 470 8.38 -13.17 -3.81
N MET A 471 8.46 -12.98 -2.49
CA MET A 471 9.54 -13.47 -1.64
C MET A 471 9.63 -14.99 -1.62
N ALA A 472 8.49 -15.70 -1.65
CA ALA A 472 8.45 -17.17 -1.69
C ALA A 472 8.90 -17.79 -3.04
N ARG A 473 8.92 -17.05 -4.16
CA ARG A 473 9.15 -17.62 -5.50
C ARG A 473 10.60 -17.95 -5.84
N GLY A 474 11.58 -17.21 -5.31
CA GLY A 474 13.00 -17.55 -5.53
C GLY A 474 13.32 -18.94 -4.95
N TYR A 475 12.76 -19.19 -3.78
CA TYR A 475 12.86 -20.44 -3.03
C TYR A 475 12.19 -21.63 -3.74
N GLU A 476 10.94 -21.51 -4.20
CA GLU A 476 10.23 -22.60 -4.91
C GLU A 476 10.87 -22.98 -6.26
N TRP A 477 11.57 -22.07 -6.94
CA TRP A 477 12.16 -22.34 -8.25
C TRP A 477 13.39 -23.24 -8.17
N GLU A 478 14.33 -22.97 -7.27
CA GLU A 478 15.49 -23.83 -7.03
C GLU A 478 15.07 -25.22 -6.53
N MET A 479 14.03 -25.29 -5.69
CA MET A 479 13.49 -26.55 -5.16
C MET A 479 12.95 -27.51 -6.23
N ASN A 480 12.43 -26.99 -7.36
CA ASN A 480 11.85 -27.83 -8.42
C ASN A 480 12.89 -28.46 -9.36
N LYS A 481 14.18 -28.08 -9.26
CA LYS A 481 15.25 -28.65 -10.07
C LYS A 481 15.74 -30.01 -9.55
N CYS A 482 15.57 -30.28 -8.25
CA CYS A 482 16.08 -31.50 -7.62
C CYS A 482 15.25 -32.75 -8.00
N TYR A 483 15.91 -33.80 -8.49
CA TYR A 483 15.27 -35.10 -8.79
C TYR A 483 15.73 -36.24 -7.85
N GLY A 484 16.46 -35.93 -6.79
CA GLY A 484 16.80 -36.89 -5.73
C GLY A 484 17.89 -37.92 -6.10
N CYS A 485 18.98 -37.47 -6.74
CA CYS A 485 20.12 -38.35 -7.08
C CYS A 485 21.10 -38.62 -5.93
N ASP A 486 20.94 -37.93 -4.79
CA ASP A 486 21.76 -38.06 -3.57
C ASP A 486 23.28 -37.76 -3.73
N LEU A 487 23.76 -37.26 -4.88
CA LEU A 487 25.17 -36.87 -5.07
C LEU A 487 25.63 -35.76 -4.12
N CYS A 488 24.74 -34.81 -3.80
CA CYS A 488 25.02 -33.76 -2.82
C CYS A 488 25.22 -34.31 -1.40
N ASP A 489 24.63 -35.46 -1.09
CA ASP A 489 24.78 -36.14 0.20
C ASP A 489 26.15 -36.79 0.32
N ASP A 490 26.59 -37.49 -0.73
CA ASP A 490 27.92 -38.11 -0.75
C ASP A 490 29.06 -37.08 -0.74
N ALA A 491 28.86 -35.92 -1.39
CA ALA A 491 29.85 -34.84 -1.40
C ALA A 491 29.88 -34.00 -0.11
N CYS A 492 28.93 -34.17 0.81
CA CYS A 492 28.81 -33.29 1.98
C CYS A 492 29.77 -33.69 3.11
N PRO A 493 30.71 -32.81 3.52
CA PRO A 493 31.64 -33.12 4.60
C PRO A 493 30.95 -33.31 5.96
N VAL A 494 29.80 -32.67 6.18
CA VAL A 494 29.04 -32.76 7.44
C VAL A 494 28.55 -34.20 7.72
N ARG A 495 28.35 -34.99 6.66
CA ARG A 495 27.91 -36.39 6.78
C ARG A 495 28.93 -37.26 7.52
N LEU A 496 30.22 -36.91 7.46
CA LEU A 496 31.29 -37.65 8.11
C LEU A 496 31.15 -37.70 9.63
N PHE A 497 30.44 -36.74 10.25
CA PHE A 497 30.33 -36.65 11.71
C PHE A 497 28.91 -36.59 12.27
N ASN A 498 27.87 -36.29 11.48
CA ASN A 498 26.49 -36.33 11.98
C ASN A 498 25.81 -37.71 11.84
N ALA A 499 26.42 -38.67 11.12
CA ALA A 499 26.08 -40.10 11.09
C ALA A 499 24.60 -40.52 10.93
N GLY A 500 23.70 -39.64 10.51
CA GLY A 500 22.27 -39.93 10.39
C GLY A 500 21.58 -39.01 9.38
N ASP A 501 20.86 -39.64 8.47
CA ASP A 501 19.91 -39.12 7.49
C ASP A 501 20.44 -38.36 6.27
N LYS A 502 19.68 -38.49 5.17
CA LYS A 502 20.00 -37.99 3.83
C LYS A 502 20.13 -36.47 3.86
N LEU A 503 21.26 -35.94 3.41
CA LEU A 503 21.42 -34.51 3.14
C LEU A 503 20.63 -34.13 1.90
N ASN A 504 19.35 -33.85 2.10
CA ASN A 504 18.56 -33.16 1.11
C ASN A 504 17.83 -32.01 1.78
N ILE A 505 18.63 -31.04 2.27
CA ILE A 505 18.17 -29.82 2.97
C ILE A 505 16.97 -29.18 2.23
N ILE A 506 16.98 -29.23 0.91
CA ILE A 506 15.91 -28.73 0.03
C ILE A 506 14.65 -29.60 0.09
N TYR A 507 14.76 -30.93 -0.07
CA TYR A 507 13.64 -31.88 -0.01
C TYR A 507 13.08 -32.09 1.41
N ASN A 508 13.90 -32.02 2.43
CA ASN A 508 13.48 -32.21 3.81
C ASN A 508 12.77 -30.95 4.32
N THR A 509 13.26 -29.77 3.92
CA THR A 509 12.48 -28.53 4.07
C THR A 509 11.19 -28.57 3.24
N TRP A 510 11.16 -29.21 2.06
CA TRP A 510 9.94 -29.44 1.27
C TRP A 510 8.88 -30.26 2.03
N ASN A 511 9.30 -31.29 2.78
CA ASN A 511 8.39 -32.15 3.56
C ASN A 511 8.15 -31.67 5.00
N ASN A 512 8.80 -30.57 5.41
CA ASN A 512 8.77 -30.07 6.78
C ASN A 512 9.24 -31.14 7.79
N GLU A 513 10.20 -31.95 7.35
CA GLU A 513 10.91 -32.98 8.09
C GLU A 513 12.28 -32.40 8.49
N ASP A 514 12.64 -32.53 9.78
CA ASP A 514 13.95 -32.12 10.29
C ASP A 514 14.93 -33.27 10.03
N ASP A 515 15.96 -33.02 9.23
CA ASP A 515 16.83 -34.04 8.63
C ASP A 515 18.13 -34.27 9.38
N GLY A 516 18.23 -33.80 10.62
CA GLY A 516 19.37 -34.08 11.48
C GLY A 516 20.66 -33.34 11.08
N VAL A 517 20.67 -32.52 10.02
CA VAL A 517 21.71 -31.52 9.76
C VAL A 517 21.18 -30.14 10.08
N PRO A 518 21.47 -29.61 11.28
CA PRO A 518 21.08 -28.26 11.64
C PRO A 518 21.52 -27.26 10.57
N LEU A 519 20.67 -26.30 10.23
CA LEU A 519 20.96 -25.22 9.25
C LEU A 519 22.34 -24.57 9.46
N TYR A 520 22.78 -24.51 10.71
CA TYR A 520 24.04 -23.91 11.14
C TYR A 520 25.24 -24.86 11.19
N SER A 521 25.04 -26.17 11.02
CA SER A 521 26.11 -27.16 10.80
C SER A 521 26.61 -27.17 9.35
N CYS A 522 25.86 -26.57 8.41
CA CYS A 522 26.30 -26.43 7.02
C CYS A 522 27.57 -25.55 6.94
N LEU A 523 28.62 -26.08 6.32
CA LEU A 523 29.91 -25.40 6.18
C LEU A 523 29.95 -24.39 5.02
N THR A 524 28.89 -24.28 4.22
CA THR A 524 28.81 -23.35 3.06
C THR A 524 30.02 -23.45 2.12
N CYS A 525 30.53 -24.68 1.98
CA CYS A 525 31.76 -24.99 1.26
C CYS A 525 31.55 -25.31 -0.23
N THR A 526 30.33 -25.17 -0.75
CA THR A 526 29.97 -25.36 -2.17
C THR A 526 30.15 -26.78 -2.75
N ALA A 527 30.56 -27.77 -1.93
CA ALA A 527 30.74 -29.15 -2.40
C ALA A 527 29.45 -29.74 -3.00
N CYS A 528 28.30 -29.53 -2.37
CA CYS A 528 27.01 -30.01 -2.85
C CYS A 528 26.53 -29.31 -4.13
N THR A 529 26.79 -28.01 -4.28
CA THR A 529 26.49 -27.24 -5.50
C THR A 529 27.30 -27.77 -6.68
N ASN A 530 28.61 -27.99 -6.49
CA ASN A 530 29.49 -28.50 -7.55
C ASN A 530 29.15 -29.95 -7.93
N ALA A 531 28.79 -30.80 -6.97
CA ALA A 531 28.38 -32.17 -7.24
C ALA A 531 26.99 -32.29 -7.90
N CYS A 532 26.20 -31.20 -7.96
CA CYS A 532 24.83 -31.26 -8.42
C CYS A 532 24.71 -31.25 -9.96
N PRO A 533 24.19 -32.31 -10.60
CA PRO A 533 24.04 -32.36 -12.06
C PRO A 533 22.95 -31.43 -12.60
N GLN A 534 22.13 -30.83 -11.73
CA GLN A 534 21.11 -29.85 -12.09
C GLN A 534 21.50 -28.43 -11.75
N LEU A 535 22.73 -28.21 -11.27
CA LEU A 535 23.23 -26.91 -10.85
C LEU A 535 22.26 -26.23 -9.88
N VAL A 536 21.81 -27.00 -8.89
CA VAL A 536 21.03 -26.47 -7.77
C VAL A 536 21.99 -25.65 -6.91
N ASP A 537 21.66 -24.38 -6.73
CA ASP A 537 22.45 -23.46 -5.92
C ASP A 537 22.08 -23.61 -4.44
N TYR A 538 22.77 -24.53 -3.75
CA TYR A 538 22.58 -24.76 -2.32
C TYR A 538 23.13 -23.60 -1.48
N ASP A 539 24.11 -22.87 -1.99
CA ASP A 539 24.77 -21.80 -1.23
C ASP A 539 23.84 -20.61 -1.07
N SER A 540 23.18 -20.18 -2.16
CA SER A 540 22.12 -19.15 -2.12
C SER A 540 20.95 -19.58 -1.23
N TYR A 541 20.59 -20.87 -1.25
CA TYR A 541 19.54 -21.39 -0.36
C TYR A 541 19.92 -21.20 1.12
N ILE A 542 21.15 -21.57 1.50
CA ILE A 542 21.61 -21.45 2.89
C ILE A 542 21.71 -19.98 3.32
N ASP A 543 22.25 -19.11 2.47
CA ASP A 543 22.32 -17.66 2.70
C ASP A 543 20.92 -17.10 2.99
N ILE A 544 19.96 -17.31 2.06
CA ILE A 544 18.57 -16.85 2.22
C ILE A 544 17.94 -17.41 3.49
N ARG A 545 18.12 -18.70 3.79
CA ARG A 545 17.49 -19.33 4.95
C ARG A 545 18.05 -18.82 6.27
N ARG A 546 19.36 -18.60 6.36
CA ARG A 546 19.98 -18.02 7.55
C ARG A 546 19.55 -16.56 7.74
N ASN A 547 19.46 -15.77 6.67
CA ASN A 547 18.99 -14.37 6.71
C ASN A 547 17.54 -14.23 7.20
N LEU A 548 16.70 -15.24 6.98
CA LEU A 548 15.32 -15.25 7.49
C LEU A 548 15.24 -15.53 9.00
N VAL A 549 16.30 -16.01 9.66
CA VAL A 549 16.29 -16.34 11.10
C VAL A 549 16.43 -15.07 11.95
N VAL A 550 15.29 -14.60 12.50
CA VAL A 550 15.26 -13.51 13.49
C VAL A 550 16.08 -13.90 14.73
N GLY A 551 17.02 -13.03 15.12
CA GLY A 551 17.91 -13.23 16.27
C GLY A 551 19.27 -13.84 15.93
N GLY A 552 19.50 -14.21 14.66
CA GLY A 552 20.78 -14.72 14.20
C GLY A 552 21.06 -16.17 14.60
N PRO A 553 22.30 -16.64 14.40
CA PRO A 553 22.72 -18.00 14.74
C PRO A 553 22.58 -18.33 16.24
N PRO A 554 22.22 -19.58 16.60
CA PRO A 554 22.22 -20.02 18.00
C PRO A 554 23.60 -19.87 18.63
N ALA A 555 23.66 -19.37 19.87
CA ALA A 555 24.92 -19.21 20.60
C ALA A 555 25.71 -20.51 20.76
N THR A 556 25.05 -21.68 20.74
CA THR A 556 25.69 -22.99 20.81
C THR A 556 26.52 -23.33 19.57
N GLU A 557 26.25 -22.68 18.43
CA GLU A 557 26.93 -22.92 17.16
C GLU A 557 28.07 -21.93 16.90
N ILE A 558 28.29 -20.97 17.80
CA ILE A 558 29.32 -19.93 17.68
C ILE A 558 30.26 -20.02 18.88
N PRO A 559 31.34 -20.80 18.78
CA PRO A 559 32.34 -20.90 19.84
C PRO A 559 33.11 -19.59 20.07
N HIS A 560 33.20 -18.74 19.05
CA HIS A 560 33.97 -17.49 19.04
C HIS A 560 33.10 -16.25 19.27
N THR A 561 32.35 -16.25 20.38
CA THR A 561 31.34 -15.20 20.65
C THR A 561 31.94 -13.80 20.85
N VAL A 562 33.19 -13.70 21.32
CA VAL A 562 33.86 -12.41 21.54
C VAL A 562 34.20 -11.77 20.20
N LEU A 563 34.85 -12.51 19.31
CA LEU A 563 35.12 -12.05 17.94
C LEU A 563 33.83 -11.64 17.23
N GLN A 564 32.77 -12.44 17.32
CA GLN A 564 31.47 -12.08 16.73
C GLN A 564 30.93 -10.76 17.30
N ALA A 565 31.00 -10.55 18.61
CA ALA A 565 30.53 -9.33 19.26
C ALA A 565 31.36 -8.10 18.87
N VAL A 566 32.69 -8.23 18.76
CA VAL A 566 33.58 -7.15 18.30
C VAL A 566 33.20 -6.75 16.87
N LEU A 567 33.06 -7.71 15.97
CA LEU A 567 32.69 -7.44 14.58
C LEU A 567 31.28 -6.83 14.43
N ALA A 568 30.34 -7.22 15.29
CA ALA A 568 29.02 -6.60 15.32
C ALA A 568 29.09 -5.15 15.84
N ALA A 569 29.90 -4.88 16.85
CA ALA A 569 30.11 -3.52 17.36
C ALA A 569 30.81 -2.61 16.34
N GLU A 570 31.77 -3.15 15.58
CA GLU A 570 32.41 -2.41 14.48
C GLU A 570 31.42 -1.97 13.40
N ALA A 571 30.31 -2.68 13.20
CA ALA A 571 29.33 -2.35 12.18
C ALA A 571 28.49 -1.11 12.53
N GLU A 572 28.44 -0.71 13.79
CA GLU A 572 27.67 0.46 14.21
C GLU A 572 28.32 1.77 13.72
N GLU A 573 27.48 2.78 13.48
CA GLU A 573 27.91 4.06 12.89
C GLU A 573 28.81 4.86 13.83
N ASP A 574 28.63 4.75 15.15
CA ASP A 574 29.48 5.40 16.15
C ASP A 574 30.91 4.84 16.17
N ALA A 575 31.09 3.59 15.72
CA ALA A 575 32.42 3.02 15.55
C ALA A 575 33.21 3.70 14.42
N ASP A 576 32.58 4.39 13.46
CA ASP A 576 33.25 5.05 12.34
C ASP A 576 34.32 6.05 12.80
N GLU A 577 34.09 6.71 13.95
CA GLU A 577 35.03 7.68 14.55
C GLU A 577 36.35 7.04 15.02
N SER A 578 36.36 5.71 15.19
CA SER A 578 37.56 4.95 15.60
C SER A 578 38.48 4.57 14.43
N PHE A 579 38.08 4.86 13.19
CA PHE A 579 38.83 4.54 11.98
C PHE A 579 39.35 5.81 11.30
N ILE A 580 40.53 5.73 10.69
CA ILE A 580 41.23 6.88 10.14
C ILE A 580 40.52 7.39 8.88
N PRO A 581 40.22 8.70 8.76
CA PRO A 581 39.67 9.32 7.55
C PRO A 581 40.55 9.10 6.31
N VAL A 582 39.95 9.09 5.12
CA VAL A 582 40.70 8.83 3.86
C VAL A 582 41.76 9.90 3.62
N GLU A 583 41.45 11.14 3.95
CA GLU A 583 42.33 12.30 3.77
C GLU A 583 43.56 12.27 4.68
N GLU A 584 43.51 11.50 5.76
CA GLU A 584 44.57 11.37 6.77
C GLU A 584 45.35 10.06 6.65
N TYR A 585 44.88 9.11 5.84
CA TYR A 585 45.52 7.81 5.68
C TYR A 585 46.65 7.86 4.64
N PRO A 586 47.81 7.22 4.88
CA PRO A 586 48.96 7.25 3.96
C PRO A 586 48.74 6.36 2.73
N LEU A 587 47.98 6.87 1.76
CA LEU A 587 47.69 6.21 0.49
C LEU A 587 48.79 6.53 -0.54
N ASP A 588 49.77 5.65 -0.62
CA ASP A 588 50.98 5.84 -1.42
C ASP A 588 50.96 5.14 -2.81
N SER A 589 49.98 4.26 -3.08
CA SER A 589 49.85 3.47 -4.32
C SER A 589 48.40 3.31 -4.75
N SER A 590 48.16 3.03 -6.03
CA SER A 590 46.84 2.60 -6.55
C SER A 590 46.53 1.13 -6.27
N VAL A 591 47.49 0.36 -5.72
CA VAL A 591 47.29 -1.02 -5.27
C VAL A 591 47.21 -1.03 -3.74
N GLY A 592 46.10 -1.53 -3.21
CA GLY A 592 45.87 -1.64 -1.76
C GLY A 592 45.89 -3.09 -1.31
N TYR A 593 46.58 -3.41 -0.22
CA TYR A 593 46.60 -4.73 0.41
C TYR A 593 45.77 -4.72 1.69
N TYR A 594 44.73 -5.56 1.75
CA TYR A 594 43.93 -5.77 2.94
C TYR A 594 44.32 -7.10 3.63
N PRO A 595 44.84 -7.06 4.87
CA PRO A 595 45.32 -8.25 5.59
C PRO A 595 44.21 -9.16 6.10
N GLY A 596 42.94 -8.75 6.05
CA GLY A 596 41.87 -9.45 6.74
C GLY A 596 41.87 -9.16 8.25
N CYS A 597 41.24 -10.04 9.02
CA CYS A 597 41.13 -9.94 10.48
C CYS A 597 42.19 -10.77 11.22
N VAL A 598 43.36 -11.02 10.61
CA VAL A 598 44.41 -11.92 11.14
C VAL A 598 44.80 -11.58 12.58
N ASP A 599 44.98 -10.30 12.92
CA ASP A 599 45.33 -9.86 14.28
C ASP A 599 44.25 -10.23 15.32
N TYR A 600 42.98 -10.16 14.95
CA TYR A 600 41.88 -10.55 15.84
C TYR A 600 41.76 -12.06 15.96
N ILE A 601 42.05 -12.80 14.89
CA ILE A 601 42.09 -14.26 14.93
C ILE A 601 43.23 -14.72 15.84
N ASP A 602 44.42 -14.12 15.74
CA ASP A 602 45.54 -14.42 16.63
C ASP A 602 45.17 -14.18 18.09
N GLN A 603 44.57 -13.03 18.41
CA GLN A 603 44.13 -12.73 19.78
C GLN A 603 43.07 -13.72 20.29
N GLU A 604 42.02 -13.98 19.51
CA GLU A 604 40.96 -14.93 19.86
C GLU A 604 41.53 -16.33 20.14
N MET A 605 42.49 -16.76 19.31
CA MET A 605 43.09 -18.09 19.43
C MET A 605 44.06 -18.18 20.62
N VAL A 606 44.75 -17.09 20.97
CA VAL A 606 45.62 -17.03 22.17
C VAL A 606 44.81 -17.04 23.47
N PHE A 607 43.63 -16.42 23.51
CA PHE A 607 42.78 -16.35 24.71
C PHE A 607 41.85 -17.56 24.91
N SER A 608 41.77 -18.48 23.96
CA SER A 608 41.00 -19.71 24.17
C SER A 608 41.69 -20.57 25.24
N HIS A 609 40.95 -20.92 26.29
CA HIS A 609 41.39 -21.75 27.42
C HIS A 609 41.88 -23.16 27.03
N LEU A 610 41.88 -23.49 25.73
CA LEU A 610 42.25 -24.76 25.14
C LEU A 610 43.60 -24.69 24.40
N ASN A 611 44.13 -23.51 24.07
CA ASN A 611 45.36 -23.37 23.28
C ASN A 611 46.60 -23.21 24.17
N LYS A 612 47.65 -23.98 23.86
CA LYS A 612 48.96 -23.98 24.55
C LYS A 612 50.17 -23.74 23.62
N GLY A 613 49.92 -23.35 22.37
CA GLY A 613 50.97 -23.08 21.37
C GLY A 613 51.08 -21.61 20.98
N GLU A 614 52.07 -21.31 20.12
CA GLU A 614 52.30 -20.00 19.52
C GLU A 614 51.76 -20.01 18.09
N MET A 615 51.04 -18.95 17.68
CA MET A 615 50.51 -18.76 16.32
C MET A 615 50.68 -17.29 15.94
N ASP A 616 51.07 -17.03 14.69
CA ASP A 616 51.28 -15.68 14.14
C ASP A 616 50.75 -15.64 12.69
N LEU A 617 49.45 -15.33 12.53
CA LEU A 617 48.85 -15.12 11.21
C LEU A 617 49.22 -13.75 10.62
N GLY A 618 49.67 -12.81 11.46
CA GLY A 618 50.25 -11.54 11.05
C GLY A 618 51.50 -11.71 10.16
N ASP A 619 52.23 -12.81 10.30
CA ASP A 619 53.37 -13.16 9.43
C ASP A 619 52.98 -13.17 7.94
N THR A 620 51.78 -13.62 7.58
CA THR A 620 51.34 -13.62 6.16
C THR A 620 51.32 -12.21 5.57
N THR A 621 50.98 -11.20 6.37
CA THR A 621 51.03 -9.79 5.95
C THR A 621 52.47 -9.32 5.80
N THR A 622 53.33 -9.62 6.77
CA THR A 622 54.77 -9.27 6.71
C THR A 622 55.45 -9.91 5.51
N SER A 623 55.09 -11.16 5.22
CA SER A 623 55.56 -11.95 4.09
C SER A 623 55.10 -11.37 2.75
N ALA A 624 53.83 -10.96 2.64
CA ALA A 624 53.31 -10.29 1.44
C ALA A 624 54.11 -9.02 1.13
N PHE A 625 54.32 -8.14 2.13
CA PHE A 625 55.12 -6.92 1.93
C PHE A 625 56.59 -7.18 1.65
N THR A 626 57.16 -8.26 2.19
CA THR A 626 58.52 -8.70 1.85
C THR A 626 58.61 -9.03 0.36
N ILE A 627 57.65 -9.78 -0.17
CA ILE A 627 57.58 -10.14 -1.58
C ILE A 627 57.33 -8.90 -2.45
N PHE A 628 56.34 -8.06 -2.13
CA PHE A 628 56.06 -6.85 -2.91
C PHE A 628 57.28 -5.94 -3.00
N LYS A 629 57.99 -5.75 -1.90
CA LYS A 629 59.23 -4.98 -1.87
C LYS A 629 60.33 -5.58 -2.75
N GLU A 630 60.48 -6.90 -2.74
CA GLU A 630 61.48 -7.58 -3.57
C GLU A 630 61.12 -7.52 -5.06
N MET A 631 59.83 -7.55 -5.40
CA MET A 631 59.33 -7.33 -6.76
C MET A 631 59.42 -5.87 -7.21
N GLY A 632 59.65 -4.93 -6.28
CA GLY A 632 59.60 -3.50 -6.57
C GLY A 632 58.18 -2.97 -6.84
N GLU A 633 57.15 -3.67 -6.37
CA GLU A 633 55.76 -3.26 -6.48
C GLU A 633 55.39 -2.37 -5.28
N GLU A 634 54.92 -1.15 -5.56
CA GLU A 634 54.41 -0.25 -4.53
C GLU A 634 52.97 -0.66 -4.17
N VAL A 635 52.75 -1.04 -2.91
CA VAL A 635 51.45 -1.49 -2.40
C VAL A 635 51.16 -0.78 -1.09
N THR A 636 49.96 -0.22 -0.95
CA THR A 636 49.51 0.46 0.27
C THR A 636 48.89 -0.54 1.24
N TYR A 637 49.31 -0.52 2.51
CA TYR A 637 48.67 -1.31 3.55
C TYR A 637 47.32 -0.70 3.94
N LEU A 638 46.23 -1.45 3.78
CA LEU A 638 44.88 -1.06 4.19
C LEU A 638 44.53 -1.82 5.48
N GLY A 639 44.97 -1.29 6.61
CA GLY A 639 44.83 -1.92 7.92
C GLY A 639 43.41 -1.93 8.48
N ARG A 640 43.25 -2.62 9.62
CA ARG A 640 42.02 -2.63 10.44
C ARG A 640 41.71 -1.29 11.10
N ASP A 641 42.64 -0.34 11.05
CA ASP A 641 42.48 1.06 11.46
C ASP A 641 41.86 1.94 10.37
N PHE A 642 41.78 1.43 9.13
CA PHE A 642 41.19 2.12 7.97
C PHE A 642 39.93 1.43 7.43
N LEU A 643 40.00 0.10 7.21
CA LEU A 643 38.86 -0.69 6.76
C LEU A 643 38.24 -1.52 7.90
N LYS A 644 36.91 -1.56 7.92
CA LYS A 644 36.12 -2.48 8.75
C LYS A 644 36.17 -3.90 8.20
N CYS A 645 35.67 -4.87 8.97
CA CYS A 645 35.75 -6.27 8.57
C CYS A 645 35.05 -6.47 7.22
N CYS A 646 35.56 -7.40 6.40
CA CYS A 646 34.95 -7.73 5.11
C CYS A 646 33.51 -8.27 5.25
N GLY A 647 33.08 -8.64 6.46
CA GLY A 647 31.72 -9.09 6.73
C GLY A 647 31.41 -10.53 6.29
N HIS A 648 32.42 -11.29 5.85
CA HIS A 648 32.25 -12.69 5.42
C HIS A 648 31.46 -13.52 6.43
N ASP A 649 31.88 -13.47 7.69
CA ASP A 649 31.30 -14.28 8.76
C ASP A 649 29.85 -13.87 9.04
N GLN A 650 29.58 -12.56 9.08
CA GLN A 650 28.26 -11.99 9.32
C GLN A 650 27.28 -12.38 8.21
N LYS A 651 27.71 -12.30 6.95
CA LYS A 651 26.91 -12.75 5.80
C LYS A 651 26.49 -14.21 5.96
N TRP A 652 27.46 -15.09 6.10
CA TRP A 652 27.19 -16.53 6.15
C TRP A 652 26.57 -16.99 7.48
N GLN A 653 26.62 -16.18 8.54
CA GLN A 653 25.86 -16.38 9.78
C GLN A 653 24.38 -16.00 9.65
N GLY A 654 23.98 -15.28 8.59
CA GLY A 654 22.62 -14.76 8.43
C GLY A 654 22.39 -13.37 9.04
N MET A 655 23.47 -12.66 9.39
CA MET A 655 23.43 -11.32 9.99
C MET A 655 23.50 -10.24 8.91
N THR A 656 22.51 -10.25 8.00
CA THR A 656 22.50 -9.38 6.80
C THR A 656 22.64 -7.90 7.17
N GLU A 657 21.95 -7.44 8.21
CA GLU A 657 22.02 -6.03 8.61
C GLU A 657 23.45 -5.60 8.98
N VAL A 658 24.16 -6.45 9.73
CA VAL A 658 25.55 -6.19 10.13
C VAL A 658 26.48 -6.25 8.92
N PHE A 659 26.28 -7.24 8.04
CA PHE A 659 27.04 -7.35 6.80
C PHE A 659 26.89 -6.10 5.91
N GLU A 660 25.66 -5.65 5.67
CA GLU A 660 25.39 -4.48 4.81
C GLU A 660 25.98 -3.19 5.40
N LYS A 661 25.95 -3.00 6.73
CA LYS A 661 26.62 -1.86 7.39
C LYS A 661 28.14 -1.90 7.19
N LEU A 662 28.79 -3.04 7.42
CA LEU A 662 30.23 -3.22 7.21
C LEU A 662 30.62 -3.00 5.75
N LYS A 663 29.83 -3.55 4.83
CA LYS A 663 30.00 -3.42 3.38
C LYS A 663 29.89 -1.97 2.95
N ALA A 664 28.83 -1.27 3.32
CA ALA A 664 28.59 0.13 2.94
C ALA A 664 29.74 1.05 3.38
N TYR A 665 30.24 0.88 4.60
CA TYR A 665 31.39 1.63 5.10
C TYR A 665 32.65 1.39 4.24
N ASN A 666 32.97 0.12 4.01
CA ASN A 666 34.17 -0.27 3.28
C ASN A 666 34.11 0.14 1.80
N GLN A 667 32.97 0.00 1.15
CA GLN A 667 32.76 0.46 -0.23
C GLN A 667 33.00 1.96 -0.36
N LYS A 668 32.45 2.74 0.59
CA LYS A 668 32.68 4.19 0.61
C LYS A 668 34.16 4.52 0.74
N LYS A 669 34.86 3.92 1.72
CA LYS A 669 36.30 4.14 1.93
C LYS A 669 37.13 3.79 0.72
N LEU A 670 36.88 2.63 0.11
CA LEU A 670 37.60 2.16 -1.08
C LEU A 670 37.32 3.03 -2.31
N GLY A 671 36.09 3.49 -2.49
CA GLY A 671 35.73 4.41 -3.58
C GLY A 671 36.37 5.80 -3.43
N GLU A 672 36.55 6.28 -2.19
CA GLU A 672 37.18 7.56 -1.89
C GLU A 672 38.72 7.49 -1.86
N SER A 673 39.31 6.30 -1.67
CA SER A 673 40.77 6.13 -1.51
C SER A 673 41.56 6.15 -2.81
N GLY A 674 40.92 6.10 -3.98
CA GLY A 674 41.61 6.04 -5.27
C GLY A 674 42.40 4.74 -5.51
N ILE A 675 42.08 3.68 -4.77
CA ILE A 675 42.65 2.34 -4.99
C ILE A 675 41.97 1.74 -6.22
N GLU A 676 42.75 1.25 -7.18
CA GLU A 676 42.26 0.62 -8.40
C GLU A 676 42.32 -0.91 -8.30
N THR A 677 43.27 -1.46 -7.54
CA THR A 677 43.41 -2.91 -7.30
C THR A 677 43.48 -3.22 -5.81
N LEU A 678 42.51 -3.99 -5.31
CA LEU A 678 42.47 -4.49 -3.94
C LEU A 678 43.00 -5.93 -3.89
N VAL A 679 44.11 -6.13 -3.18
CA VAL A 679 44.78 -7.42 -2.99
C VAL A 679 44.53 -7.92 -1.56
N THR A 680 44.28 -9.21 -1.38
CA THR A 680 44.18 -9.82 -0.04
C THR A 680 44.68 -11.26 -0.02
N SER A 681 45.35 -11.65 1.05
CA SER A 681 45.83 -13.04 1.27
C SER A 681 44.78 -13.93 1.92
N CYS A 682 43.59 -13.40 2.25
CA CYS A 682 42.52 -14.21 2.82
C CYS A 682 41.51 -14.61 1.75
N ALA A 683 41.45 -15.92 1.45
CA ALA A 683 40.46 -16.49 0.54
C ALA A 683 39.00 -16.08 0.85
N GLU A 684 38.64 -15.90 2.13
CA GLU A 684 37.31 -15.46 2.51
C GLU A 684 37.07 -13.98 2.23
N CYS A 685 38.05 -13.13 2.53
CA CYS A 685 37.98 -11.71 2.21
C CYS A 685 37.90 -11.51 0.71
N PHE A 686 38.78 -12.19 -0.05
CA PHE A 686 38.81 -12.14 -1.51
C PHE A 686 37.45 -12.47 -2.12
N ARG A 687 36.88 -13.64 -1.78
CA ARG A 687 35.56 -14.05 -2.28
C ARG A 687 34.48 -13.02 -1.91
N THR A 688 34.52 -12.46 -0.70
CA THR A 688 33.49 -11.54 -0.23
C THR A 688 33.55 -10.19 -0.95
N PHE A 689 34.73 -9.60 -1.06
CA PHE A 689 34.93 -8.36 -1.84
C PHE A 689 34.63 -8.57 -3.32
N ALA A 690 35.02 -9.71 -3.90
CA ALA A 690 34.82 -9.98 -5.33
C ALA A 690 33.37 -10.30 -5.70
N MET A 691 32.63 -11.01 -4.84
CA MET A 691 31.28 -11.52 -5.17
C MET A 691 30.13 -10.76 -4.52
N ASP A 692 30.34 -10.16 -3.34
CA ASP A 692 29.23 -9.58 -2.56
C ASP A 692 29.28 -8.06 -2.46
N TYR A 693 30.43 -7.43 -2.74
CA TYR A 693 30.55 -5.99 -2.76
C TYR A 693 30.30 -5.45 -4.17
N GLU A 694 29.65 -4.29 -4.27
CA GLU A 694 29.64 -3.50 -5.52
C GLU A 694 30.85 -2.55 -5.53
N LEU A 695 31.98 -3.01 -6.07
CA LEU A 695 33.22 -2.22 -6.17
C LEU A 695 33.49 -1.76 -7.61
N ASP A 696 32.50 -1.17 -8.28
CA ASP A 696 32.58 -0.57 -9.64
C ASP A 696 33.68 -1.18 -10.57
N ASP A 697 34.63 -0.36 -11.05
CA ASP A 697 35.75 -0.76 -11.92
C ASP A 697 36.99 -1.27 -11.12
N MET A 698 36.88 -1.46 -9.80
CA MET A 698 38.01 -1.87 -8.96
C MET A 698 38.30 -3.36 -9.13
N LYS A 699 39.57 -3.69 -9.36
CA LYS A 699 40.01 -5.07 -9.48
C LYS A 699 40.26 -5.67 -8.10
N VAL A 700 39.59 -6.77 -7.77
CA VAL A 700 39.86 -7.52 -6.54
C VAL A 700 40.66 -8.76 -6.90
N MET A 701 41.78 -9.02 -6.20
CA MET A 701 42.67 -10.16 -6.47
C MET A 701 43.07 -10.87 -5.18
N HIS A 702 43.20 -12.19 -5.24
CA HIS A 702 43.94 -12.92 -4.23
C HIS A 702 45.45 -12.68 -4.39
N THR A 703 46.22 -12.68 -3.31
CA THR A 703 47.67 -12.43 -3.37
C THR A 703 48.38 -13.37 -4.36
N THR A 704 48.01 -14.65 -4.44
CA THR A 704 48.62 -15.58 -5.41
C THR A 704 48.35 -15.19 -6.86
N GLU A 705 47.12 -14.77 -7.20
CA GLU A 705 46.81 -14.28 -8.55
C GLU A 705 47.59 -13.00 -8.86
N PHE A 706 47.69 -12.10 -7.88
CA PHE A 706 48.43 -10.84 -8.05
C PHE A 706 49.91 -11.10 -8.32
N LEU A 707 50.55 -12.01 -7.58
CA LEU A 707 51.95 -12.37 -7.79
C LEU A 707 52.18 -12.97 -9.19
N VAL A 708 51.32 -13.90 -9.62
CA VAL A 708 51.41 -14.50 -10.96
C VAL A 708 51.21 -13.44 -12.05
N GLU A 709 50.21 -12.57 -11.91
CA GLU A 709 49.94 -11.50 -12.89
C GLU A 709 51.08 -10.51 -13.01
N LYS A 710 51.73 -10.16 -11.90
CA LYS A 710 52.89 -9.27 -11.87
C LYS A 710 54.18 -9.96 -12.33
N GLY A 711 54.11 -11.23 -12.76
CA GLY A 711 55.24 -11.96 -13.30
C GLY A 711 56.26 -12.32 -12.24
N PHE A 712 55.81 -12.82 -11.08
CA PHE A 712 56.68 -13.33 -10.04
C PHE A 712 57.65 -14.38 -10.60
N ASP A 713 58.93 -14.01 -10.67
CA ASP A 713 60.06 -14.87 -11.02
C ASP A 713 61.29 -14.38 -10.24
N MET A 714 61.60 -15.07 -9.14
CA MET A 714 62.71 -14.74 -8.26
C MET A 714 63.81 -15.82 -8.27
N SER A 715 63.69 -16.86 -9.11
CA SER A 715 64.62 -17.99 -9.14
C SER A 715 64.94 -18.53 -7.73
N LEU A 716 63.89 -18.70 -6.92
CA LEU A 716 64.02 -19.14 -5.52
C LEU A 716 64.49 -20.58 -5.46
N LYS A 717 65.22 -20.91 -4.40
CA LYS A 717 65.66 -22.28 -4.12
C LYS A 717 65.58 -22.56 -2.63
N THR A 718 65.30 -23.81 -2.26
CA THR A 718 65.48 -24.31 -0.91
C THR A 718 66.92 -24.77 -0.68
N ASP A 719 67.40 -24.74 0.57
CA ASP A 719 68.73 -25.25 0.92
C ASP A 719 68.79 -26.79 0.91
N ASP A 720 67.69 -27.43 1.32
CA ASP A 720 67.47 -28.87 1.30
C ASP A 720 66.26 -29.21 0.40
N GLU A 721 66.18 -30.45 -0.09
CA GLU A 721 64.99 -30.91 -0.83
C GLU A 721 63.80 -31.00 0.14
N VAL A 722 62.74 -30.21 -0.10
CA VAL A 722 61.54 -30.15 0.76
C VAL A 722 60.34 -30.72 0.01
N THR A 723 59.61 -31.63 0.64
CA THR A 723 58.35 -32.14 0.09
C THR A 723 57.19 -31.34 0.65
N VAL A 724 56.37 -30.73 -0.21
CA VAL A 724 55.23 -29.90 0.21
C VAL A 724 53.93 -30.47 -0.35
N THR A 725 52.83 -30.25 0.36
CA THR A 725 51.47 -30.51 -0.14
C THR A 725 50.62 -29.25 -0.01
N TYR A 726 49.51 -29.17 -0.75
CA TYR A 726 48.66 -27.99 -0.74
C TYR A 726 47.21 -28.31 -0.40
N HIS A 727 46.65 -27.52 0.50
CA HIS A 727 45.24 -27.53 0.85
C HIS A 727 44.50 -26.42 0.13
N ASP A 728 43.64 -26.80 -0.80
CA ASP A 728 42.73 -25.91 -1.51
C ASP A 728 41.65 -25.34 -0.57
N PRO A 729 41.69 -24.04 -0.21
CA PRO A 729 40.64 -23.44 0.58
C PRO A 729 39.35 -23.38 -0.22
N CYS A 730 38.23 -23.82 0.37
CA CYS A 730 36.95 -23.91 -0.34
C CYS A 730 36.47 -22.59 -0.97
N ARG A 731 36.80 -21.43 -0.38
CA ARG A 731 36.46 -20.11 -0.93
C ARG A 731 37.31 -19.70 -2.12
N LEU A 732 38.59 -20.09 -2.16
CA LEU A 732 39.47 -19.77 -3.28
C LEU A 732 39.26 -20.77 -4.44
N GLY A 733 39.21 -22.06 -4.11
CA GLY A 733 38.95 -23.12 -5.07
C GLY A 733 37.51 -23.12 -5.57
N ARG A 734 36.58 -23.72 -4.83
CA ARG A 734 35.22 -24.01 -5.35
C ARG A 734 34.38 -22.78 -5.71
N GLN A 735 34.63 -21.64 -5.06
CA GLN A 735 33.82 -20.43 -5.26
C GLN A 735 34.46 -19.40 -6.19
N MET A 736 35.78 -19.40 -6.34
CA MET A 736 36.50 -18.44 -7.19
C MET A 736 37.29 -19.11 -8.33
N ASN A 737 37.33 -20.45 -8.36
CA ASN A 737 37.96 -21.27 -9.39
C ASN A 737 39.46 -21.00 -9.58
N ILE A 738 40.17 -20.73 -8.47
CA ILE A 738 41.61 -20.50 -8.43
C ILE A 738 42.25 -21.71 -7.75
N TYR A 739 43.04 -22.44 -8.54
CA TYR A 739 43.66 -23.70 -8.15
C TYR A 739 45.12 -23.76 -8.59
N ASP A 740 45.43 -23.28 -9.78
CA ASP A 740 46.73 -23.45 -10.41
C ASP A 740 47.72 -22.39 -9.92
N GLU A 741 47.29 -21.15 -9.69
CA GLU A 741 48.15 -20.02 -9.32
C GLU A 741 48.96 -20.26 -8.04
N PRO A 742 48.39 -20.79 -6.93
CA PRO A 742 49.18 -21.16 -5.76
C PRO A 742 50.19 -22.27 -6.06
N ARG A 743 49.83 -23.24 -6.91
CA ARG A 743 50.68 -24.39 -7.27
C ARG A 743 51.84 -23.96 -8.15
N ASP A 744 51.59 -23.10 -9.13
CA ASP A 744 52.60 -22.55 -10.03
C ASP A 744 53.67 -21.76 -9.26
N LEU A 745 53.25 -20.96 -8.29
CA LEU A 745 54.17 -20.23 -7.41
C LEU A 745 55.05 -21.19 -6.59
N VAL A 746 54.46 -22.24 -6.01
CA VAL A 746 55.20 -23.22 -5.20
C VAL A 746 56.16 -24.04 -6.07
N ASN A 747 55.72 -24.49 -7.25
CA ASN A 747 56.54 -25.26 -8.19
C ASN A 747 57.65 -24.42 -8.85
N SER A 748 57.60 -23.08 -8.75
CA SER A 748 58.66 -22.19 -9.24
C SER A 748 59.91 -22.17 -8.36
N VAL A 749 59.85 -22.78 -7.17
CA VAL A 749 60.97 -22.85 -6.22
C VAL A 749 61.79 -24.11 -6.48
N ASP A 750 63.07 -23.95 -6.83
CA ASP A 750 64.00 -25.05 -7.04
C ASP A 750 64.23 -25.82 -5.71
N GLY A 751 64.19 -27.15 -5.75
CA GLY A 751 64.35 -28.02 -4.55
C GLY A 751 63.04 -28.32 -3.80
N VAL A 752 61.90 -27.84 -4.31
CA VAL A 752 60.57 -28.19 -3.80
C VAL A 752 59.96 -29.32 -4.63
N SER A 753 59.50 -30.38 -3.95
CA SER A 753 58.71 -31.45 -4.54
C SER A 753 57.27 -31.36 -4.06
N MET A 754 56.37 -30.85 -4.91
CA MET A 754 54.95 -30.77 -4.59
C MET A 754 54.24 -32.12 -4.81
N VAL A 755 53.53 -32.58 -3.78
CA VAL A 755 52.73 -33.81 -3.79
C VAL A 755 51.27 -33.51 -3.41
N GLU A 756 50.34 -34.11 -4.13
CA GLU A 756 48.91 -33.90 -3.90
C GLU A 756 48.34 -34.88 -2.86
N MET A 757 47.42 -34.40 -2.03
CA MET A 757 46.59 -35.25 -1.16
C MET A 757 45.58 -36.06 -1.98
N GLU A 758 44.95 -37.07 -1.35
CA GLU A 758 43.90 -37.88 -1.99
C GLU A 758 42.76 -37.00 -2.53
N HIS A 759 42.33 -36.02 -1.72
CA HIS A 759 41.29 -35.07 -2.11
C HIS A 759 41.91 -33.70 -2.39
N THR A 760 41.97 -33.32 -3.67
CA THR A 760 42.59 -32.09 -4.16
C THR A 760 41.68 -31.37 -5.17
N GLY A 761 41.92 -30.08 -5.41
CA GLY A 761 41.15 -29.27 -6.35
C GLY A 761 39.68 -29.11 -5.92
N GLU A 762 38.73 -29.35 -6.83
CA GLU A 762 37.29 -29.27 -6.54
C GLU A 762 36.83 -30.30 -5.49
N ASP A 763 37.53 -31.42 -5.36
CA ASP A 763 37.21 -32.50 -4.42
C ASP A 763 37.83 -32.30 -3.02
N ALA A 764 38.61 -31.24 -2.81
CA ALA A 764 39.31 -31.01 -1.54
C ALA A 764 38.37 -30.90 -0.31
N LEU A 765 38.51 -31.79 0.68
CA LEU A 765 37.86 -31.66 1.99
C LEU A 765 38.01 -30.26 2.62
N CYS A 766 36.92 -29.73 3.18
CA CYS A 766 36.89 -28.49 3.94
C CYS A 766 37.69 -28.61 5.26
N CYS A 767 38.27 -27.51 5.75
CA CYS A 767 38.88 -27.44 7.09
C CYS A 767 37.87 -27.62 8.24
N GLY A 768 36.57 -27.71 7.94
CA GLY A 768 35.52 -28.07 8.88
C GLY A 768 34.92 -26.90 9.66
N VAL A 769 35.44 -25.68 9.49
CA VAL A 769 34.90 -24.48 10.14
C VAL A 769 34.48 -23.47 9.09
N SER A 770 33.26 -22.98 9.22
CA SER A 770 32.70 -21.94 8.36
C SER A 770 32.27 -20.78 9.21
N SER A 771 32.66 -19.56 8.83
CA SER A 771 32.14 -18.34 9.45
C SER A 771 32.40 -18.24 10.97
N MET A 772 33.50 -18.85 11.43
CA MET A 772 33.80 -19.04 12.86
C MET A 772 32.70 -19.80 13.64
N MET A 773 31.90 -20.59 12.93
CA MET A 773 30.85 -21.45 13.47
C MET A 773 31.23 -22.92 13.38
N SER A 774 30.53 -23.77 14.12
CA SER A 774 30.74 -25.22 14.10
C SER A 774 32.17 -25.65 14.49
N CYS A 775 32.97 -24.83 15.17
CA CYS A 775 34.26 -25.22 15.74
C CYS A 775 34.04 -26.09 17.00
N ASN A 776 33.74 -27.38 16.78
CA ASN A 776 33.35 -28.33 17.81
C ASN A 776 33.99 -29.71 17.53
N GLU A 777 33.75 -30.68 18.41
CA GLU A 777 34.32 -32.04 18.26
C GLU A 777 33.85 -32.73 16.97
N ASN A 778 32.67 -32.38 16.46
CA ASN A 778 32.15 -32.99 15.25
C ASN A 778 32.94 -32.51 14.01
N SER A 779 33.16 -31.20 13.87
CA SER A 779 33.98 -30.67 12.76
C SER A 779 35.46 -30.99 12.88
N ARG A 780 35.95 -31.31 14.09
CA ARG A 780 37.32 -31.79 14.32
C ARG A 780 37.63 -33.03 13.48
N ALA A 781 36.67 -33.93 13.25
CA ALA A 781 36.85 -35.12 12.44
C ALA A 781 37.33 -34.82 11.01
N LEU A 782 36.87 -33.71 10.41
CA LEU A 782 37.31 -33.27 9.07
C LEU A 782 38.78 -32.87 9.05
N ARG A 783 39.23 -32.16 10.07
CA ARG A 783 40.64 -31.74 10.19
C ARG A 783 41.55 -32.94 10.44
N VAL A 784 41.10 -33.89 11.27
CA VAL A 784 41.82 -35.15 11.50
C VAL A 784 41.96 -35.94 10.21
N GLN A 785 40.88 -36.10 9.44
CA GLN A 785 40.93 -36.78 8.14
C GLN A 785 41.88 -36.07 7.18
N ARG A 786 41.85 -34.73 7.14
CA ARG A 786 42.76 -33.95 6.30
C ARG A 786 44.22 -34.14 6.72
N PHE A 787 44.52 -34.17 8.02
CA PHE A 787 45.88 -34.43 8.51
C PHE A 787 46.35 -35.85 8.23
N ASP A 788 45.44 -36.83 8.24
CA ASP A 788 45.76 -38.20 7.82
C ASP A 788 46.13 -38.26 6.33
N GLU A 789 45.51 -37.44 5.46
CA GLU A 789 45.91 -37.30 4.05
C GLU A 789 47.27 -36.65 3.89
N VAL A 790 47.56 -35.56 4.62
CA VAL A 790 48.90 -34.93 4.61
C VAL A 790 49.96 -35.95 5.03
N ARG A 791 49.71 -36.72 6.09
CA ARG A 791 50.64 -37.77 6.52
C ARG A 791 50.82 -38.86 5.46
N ALA A 792 49.76 -39.20 4.71
CA ALA A 792 49.82 -40.21 3.66
C ALA A 792 50.67 -39.78 2.46
N THR A 793 50.77 -38.46 2.18
CA THR A 793 51.68 -37.96 1.14
C THR A 793 53.15 -37.97 1.58
N GLY A 794 53.39 -37.89 2.91
CA GLY A 794 54.73 -37.79 3.47
C GLY A 794 55.35 -36.40 3.32
N ALA A 795 54.54 -35.37 3.10
CA ALA A 795 55.00 -33.99 3.00
C ALA A 795 55.52 -33.45 4.34
N ASP A 796 56.58 -32.64 4.28
CA ASP A 796 57.17 -31.93 5.40
C ASP A 796 56.35 -30.68 5.76
N ILE A 797 55.69 -30.07 4.76
CA ILE A 797 54.92 -28.82 4.91
C ILE A 797 53.57 -28.94 4.18
N MET A 798 52.50 -28.56 4.88
CA MET A 798 51.17 -28.32 4.34
C MET A 798 50.99 -26.82 4.05
N LEU A 799 50.92 -26.47 2.77
CA LEU A 799 50.67 -25.12 2.31
C LEU A 799 49.17 -24.86 2.14
N THR A 800 48.76 -23.62 2.36
CA THR A 800 47.39 -23.14 2.09
C THR A 800 47.42 -21.65 1.72
N THR A 801 46.28 -21.09 1.33
CA THR A 801 46.13 -19.66 0.95
C THR A 801 44.97 -18.99 1.70
N CYS A 802 44.73 -19.45 2.93
CA CYS A 802 43.66 -18.94 3.75
C CYS A 802 44.11 -18.94 5.21
N PRO A 803 44.35 -17.75 5.81
CA PRO A 803 44.73 -17.63 7.21
C PRO A 803 43.73 -18.30 8.15
N LYS A 804 42.44 -18.30 7.82
CA LYS A 804 41.43 -19.03 8.63
C LYS A 804 41.62 -20.55 8.53
N CYS A 805 42.03 -21.11 7.39
CA CYS A 805 42.36 -22.53 7.32
C CYS A 805 43.59 -22.85 8.20
N VAL A 806 44.65 -22.02 8.11
CA VAL A 806 45.84 -22.13 8.98
C VAL A 806 45.43 -22.16 10.45
N ALA A 807 44.63 -21.17 10.89
CA ALA A 807 44.19 -21.04 12.27
C ALA A 807 43.50 -22.32 12.80
N HIS A 808 42.62 -22.92 12.00
CA HIS A 808 41.87 -24.10 12.42
C HIS A 808 42.67 -25.39 12.35
N PHE A 809 43.65 -25.50 11.46
CA PHE A 809 44.59 -26.61 11.42
C PHE A 809 45.60 -26.52 12.57
N GLU A 810 46.18 -25.35 12.84
CA GLU A 810 47.07 -25.14 13.99
C GLU A 810 46.37 -25.41 15.33
N CYS A 811 45.10 -25.03 15.45
CA CYS A 811 44.27 -25.40 16.60
C CYS A 811 44.25 -26.92 16.86
N LEU A 812 44.19 -27.75 15.81
CA LEU A 812 44.27 -29.21 15.95
C LEU A 812 45.69 -29.66 16.34
N LYS A 813 46.75 -29.03 15.81
CA LYS A 813 48.13 -29.35 16.19
C LYS A 813 48.43 -29.05 17.66
N PHE A 814 47.78 -28.05 18.26
CA PHE A 814 47.95 -27.75 19.69
C PHE A 814 47.50 -28.86 20.64
N GLU A 815 46.75 -29.85 20.16
CA GLU A 815 46.46 -31.07 20.92
C GLU A 815 47.71 -31.94 21.15
N GLY A 816 48.77 -31.75 20.37
CA GLY A 816 50.08 -32.39 20.56
C GLY A 816 50.13 -33.86 20.12
N ASP A 817 49.36 -34.25 19.10
CA ASP A 817 49.44 -35.60 18.52
C ASP A 817 50.75 -35.74 17.72
N PRO A 818 51.69 -36.62 18.12
CA PRO A 818 52.98 -36.76 17.48
C PRO A 818 52.90 -37.36 16.06
N ARG A 819 51.71 -37.82 15.61
CA ARG A 819 51.51 -38.31 14.24
C ARG A 819 51.46 -37.18 13.21
N TYR A 820 51.29 -35.93 13.64
CA TYR A 820 51.12 -34.76 12.76
C TYR A 820 52.33 -33.82 12.89
N ASP A 821 53.51 -34.38 12.66
CA ASP A 821 54.81 -33.69 12.70
C ASP A 821 55.17 -33.12 11.31
N PHE A 822 54.33 -32.20 10.81
CA PHE A 822 54.56 -31.43 9.59
C PHE A 822 54.25 -29.96 9.86
N GLU A 823 54.90 -29.05 9.15
CA GLU A 823 54.65 -27.61 9.28
C GLU A 823 53.39 -27.20 8.50
N ILE A 824 52.67 -26.16 8.96
CA ILE A 824 51.57 -25.56 8.21
C ILE A 824 51.94 -24.11 7.92
N LEU A 825 51.88 -23.71 6.65
CA LEU A 825 52.22 -22.36 6.23
C LEU A 825 51.25 -21.82 5.18
N ASP A 826 51.13 -20.50 5.15
CA ASP A 826 50.57 -19.83 3.97
C ASP A 826 51.60 -19.86 2.83
N VAL A 827 51.13 -19.98 1.58
CA VAL A 827 52.00 -19.96 0.38
C VAL A 827 52.86 -18.69 0.33
N VAL A 828 52.31 -17.54 0.71
CA VAL A 828 53.05 -16.26 0.71
C VAL A 828 54.15 -16.27 1.77
N SER A 829 53.87 -16.81 2.96
CA SER A 829 54.87 -17.00 4.02
C SER A 829 55.99 -17.96 3.60
N PHE A 830 55.65 -19.05 2.90
CA PHE A 830 56.62 -19.99 2.36
C PHE A 830 57.56 -19.32 1.34
N LEU A 831 57.02 -18.57 0.38
CA LEU A 831 57.82 -17.86 -0.63
C LEU A 831 58.71 -16.79 0.01
N ALA A 832 58.19 -16.02 0.98
CA ALA A 832 58.96 -15.00 1.68
C ALA A 832 60.10 -15.60 2.50
N ARG A 833 59.91 -16.79 3.09
CA ARG A 833 60.98 -17.54 3.75
C ARG A 833 62.12 -17.83 2.79
N GLN A 834 61.81 -18.32 1.59
CA GLN A 834 62.82 -18.63 0.58
C GLN A 834 63.56 -17.37 0.09
N ILE A 835 62.87 -16.24 -0.04
CA ILE A 835 63.51 -14.94 -0.32
C ILE A 835 64.52 -14.58 0.77
N ASN A 836 64.13 -14.72 2.04
CA ASN A 836 64.99 -14.37 3.17
C ASN A 836 66.18 -15.32 3.34
N GLU A 837 66.01 -16.61 3.05
CA GLU A 837 67.08 -17.62 3.08
C GLU A 837 68.07 -17.45 1.90
N SER A 838 67.60 -16.92 0.77
CA SER A 838 68.46 -16.65 -0.40
C SER A 838 69.39 -15.44 -0.26
N LYS A 839 69.18 -14.59 0.76
CA LYS A 839 69.96 -13.38 1.06
C LYS A 839 71.12 -13.67 2.02
#